data_AF-A0A2D5AWV6-F1
#
_entry.id   AF-A0A2D5AWV6-F1
#
_cell.length_a   1.000
_cell.length_b   1.000
_cell.length_c   1.000
_cell.angle_alpha   90.00
_cell.angle_beta   90.00
_cell.angle_gamma   90.00
#
_symmetry.space_group_name_H-M   'P 1'
#
loop_
_entity.id
_entity.type
_entity.pdbx_description
1 polymer ?
#
loop_
_entity_poly.entity_id
_entity_poly.type
_entity_poly.pdbx_seq_one_letter_code
_entity_poly.pdbx_strand_id
1 'polypeptide(L)'
;MVRPSTDRLALLHKMLTEHGIASPADQTIRRRPEEVDAPLSSAQQRLWFLEQFDPGTSLYNDALTVRIRSDHFDVDVFRRAFEVVVARHESLRTSFILEGTRPVQHVDEKVRIPFRLEDIRHYPDVQGTMEEIIVDDVREPFLLDEAPLFNAILFRLDDDEWVFSLTMHHIISDAVSYGIIYSEVSVAYEALLQGKSPVLEPLPLQFADYAAWESSALKETDFGDKIAYWKNYLGGTLPAMDWPVRNVEPANAGSLLRFEFPPSLHKAIEDFSRSARLTSNQILLACYFALLHTLGDNKDLRVGIPSSARNRSELQNLVGFFVRTVILRLELSPDMSFQDLVTRLRETSLDVSQYEDVPFEQVVQALRSEQPSGTAPLIQAWFAHMKGLVEAPQIAGAETTYEIVDAKNARFELSLILAESDSGISGIFEYDVELFSADMVAKLIDRFKAIVQQAVGRPAVTLKELRVNLGDLAEPSTVPTVLRETATGTYGSGRKKLSLTKTHAFAPAPSKVASTSTGATSSGQENWVDVEPLLPDKSIPMVVRPKLNGLNLMEWARNNSRYVEDLLWEHRALLFRGFGSGGIEGFQGFVEAASEGERLEYKDRSTPRSSYGHRIYNATVYPQDQSIRLHNEGSYWTAWPKKIFFSAVTPAAVGGETPIGDVQNVFEWIDPKIRREFEAKGILYVRNYNNGLGLTWQEVFQTQEHAEVERYCRDNDIEFEWKEGDKLRTRQCRPAIRKHHMTGESLWFNHAAFFHVSALEPAMRDMFLSELGEDDLPYNTYFGDGAEIFPEVIAHILTCYKRAKVMFPWEEGDVALYDNMRIAHGRQPFQGERLTLVAMAEIHRDSKDLRQTG
;
A
#
# COMPACT_ATOMS: atom_id res chain seq x y z
N MET A 1 -6.96 4.46 -4.55
CA MET A 1 -7.41 3.82 -3.28
C MET A 1 -7.65 2.31 -3.46
N VAL A 2 -7.10 1.44 -2.59
CA VAL A 2 -7.46 0.00 -2.52
C VAL A 2 -8.46 -0.22 -1.39
N ARG A 3 -9.57 -0.92 -1.64
CA ARG A 3 -10.57 -1.24 -0.60
C ARG A 3 -9.97 -2.20 0.44
N PRO A 4 -10.15 -1.96 1.75
CA PRO A 4 -9.77 -2.95 2.75
C PRO A 4 -10.54 -4.25 2.64
N SER A 5 -9.83 -5.37 2.67
CA SER A 5 -10.47 -6.68 2.83
C SER A 5 -11.06 -6.77 4.23
N THR A 6 -12.23 -7.40 4.35
CA THR A 6 -13.00 -7.37 5.60
C THR A 6 -12.30 -8.13 6.75
N ASP A 7 -11.32 -8.98 6.43
CA ASP A 7 -10.40 -9.66 7.36
C ASP A 7 -9.69 -8.68 8.29
N ARG A 8 -9.03 -7.69 7.71
CA ARG A 8 -8.22 -6.74 8.46
C ARG A 8 -9.13 -5.88 9.35
N LEU A 9 -10.32 -5.53 8.85
CA LEU A 9 -11.34 -4.84 9.64
C LEU A 9 -11.95 -5.70 10.76
N ALA A 10 -12.02 -7.03 10.58
CA ALA A 10 -12.45 -7.96 11.63
C ALA A 10 -11.40 -8.13 12.75
N LEU A 11 -10.11 -8.06 12.42
CA LEU A 11 -9.02 -8.04 13.40
C LEU A 11 -9.11 -6.78 14.29
N LEU A 12 -9.29 -5.61 13.67
CA LEU A 12 -9.49 -4.33 14.37
C LEU A 12 -10.72 -4.38 15.29
N HIS A 13 -11.83 -4.96 14.82
CA HIS A 13 -13.06 -5.15 15.59
C HIS A 13 -12.85 -5.97 16.88
N LYS A 14 -12.05 -7.05 16.83
CA LYS A 14 -11.78 -7.89 18.01
C LYS A 14 -10.92 -7.18 19.05
N MET A 15 -9.91 -6.42 18.63
CA MET A 15 -9.01 -5.72 19.55
C MET A 15 -9.71 -4.64 20.39
N LEU A 16 -10.83 -4.11 19.91
CA LEU A 16 -11.56 -2.98 20.50
C LEU A 16 -12.75 -3.36 21.41
N THR A 17 -13.01 -4.67 21.66
CA THR A 17 -14.30 -5.14 22.21
C THR A 17 -14.26 -6.04 23.47
N GLU A 18 -13.15 -6.09 24.20
CA GLU A 18 -13.11 -6.74 25.53
C GLU A 18 -13.65 -5.79 26.63
N HIS A 19 -14.79 -6.10 27.25
CA HIS A 19 -15.54 -5.21 28.18
C HIS A 19 -15.44 -5.63 29.67
N GLY A 20 -15.37 -4.67 30.62
CA GLY A 20 -15.13 -4.99 32.04
C GLY A 20 -15.37 -3.93 33.15
N ILE A 21 -16.30 -2.97 33.03
CA ILE A 21 -16.86 -2.10 34.11
C ILE A 21 -15.86 -1.33 35.03
N ALA A 22 -15.49 -0.10 34.64
CA ALA A 22 -15.29 1.07 35.51
C ALA A 22 -15.20 2.37 34.67
N SER A 23 -15.42 3.54 35.30
CA SER A 23 -15.19 4.84 34.63
C SER A 23 -13.74 5.32 34.84
N PRO A 24 -12.95 5.64 33.80
CA PRO A 24 -11.50 5.86 33.96
C PRO A 24 -11.06 7.22 34.50
N ALA A 25 -11.96 8.21 34.55
CA ALA A 25 -11.59 9.63 34.68
C ALA A 25 -10.71 9.96 35.91
N ASP A 26 -10.96 9.30 37.04
CA ASP A 26 -10.26 9.50 38.32
C ASP A 26 -9.01 8.62 38.51
N GLN A 27 -8.69 7.71 37.57
CA GLN A 27 -7.56 6.79 37.75
C GLN A 27 -6.20 7.49 37.50
N THR A 28 -5.26 7.32 38.44
CA THR A 28 -3.88 7.81 38.34
C THR A 28 -3.07 6.94 37.38
N ILE A 29 -2.39 7.57 36.41
CA ILE A 29 -1.43 6.86 35.54
C ILE A 29 -0.24 6.43 36.40
N ARG A 30 0.26 5.20 36.21
CA ARG A 30 1.39 4.65 36.96
C ARG A 30 2.48 4.20 35.99
N ARG A 31 3.74 4.42 36.39
CA ARG A 31 4.90 3.88 35.68
C ARG A 31 4.90 2.35 35.69
N ARG A 32 5.09 1.72 34.54
CA ARG A 32 5.24 0.27 34.36
C ARG A 32 6.60 -0.22 34.89
N PRO A 33 6.76 -1.54 35.16
CA PRO A 33 8.08 -2.16 35.24
C PRO A 33 8.77 -2.06 33.87
N GLU A 34 10.05 -1.70 33.85
CA GLU A 34 10.78 -1.40 32.60
C GLU A 34 10.97 -2.67 31.73
N GLU A 35 10.91 -3.85 32.35
CA GLU A 35 11.07 -5.16 31.71
C GLU A 35 9.76 -5.74 31.14
N VAL A 36 8.68 -4.95 31.05
CA VAL A 36 7.35 -5.41 30.62
C VAL A 36 6.83 -4.56 29.47
N ASP A 37 6.77 -5.15 28.27
CA ASP A 37 6.26 -4.51 27.06
C ASP A 37 4.81 -4.01 27.22
N ALA A 38 4.53 -2.83 26.69
CA ALA A 38 3.25 -2.15 26.85
C ALA A 38 2.31 -2.43 25.67
N PRO A 39 0.98 -2.44 25.85
CA PRO A 39 0.06 -2.38 24.71
C PRO A 39 0.23 -1.06 23.95
N LEU A 40 -0.19 -1.03 22.68
CA LEU A 40 -0.30 0.20 21.90
C LEU A 40 -1.47 1.04 22.41
N SER A 41 -1.33 2.37 22.38
CA SER A 41 -2.48 3.29 22.55
C SER A 41 -3.49 3.07 21.41
N SER A 42 -4.75 3.48 21.57
CA SER A 42 -5.74 3.27 20.49
C SER A 42 -5.35 4.02 19.20
N ALA A 43 -4.70 5.19 19.35
CA ALA A 43 -4.17 5.95 18.22
C ALA A 43 -3.00 5.22 17.53
N GLN A 44 -2.09 4.60 18.30
CA GLN A 44 -1.02 3.77 17.72
C GLN A 44 -1.57 2.49 17.06
N GLN A 45 -2.58 1.83 17.65
CA GLN A 45 -3.21 0.65 17.05
C GLN A 45 -3.77 0.95 15.66
N ARG A 46 -4.36 2.14 15.46
CA ARG A 46 -4.76 2.64 14.14
C ARG A 46 -3.58 2.74 13.17
N LEU A 47 -2.49 3.42 13.55
CA LEU A 47 -1.35 3.62 12.64
C LEU A 47 -0.64 2.31 12.31
N TRP A 48 -0.40 1.46 13.32
CA TRP A 48 0.13 0.11 13.11
C TRP A 48 -0.78 -0.70 12.18
N PHE A 49 -2.11 -0.65 12.38
CA PHE A 49 -3.07 -1.32 11.52
C PHE A 49 -3.09 -0.78 10.08
N LEU A 50 -2.89 0.52 9.88
CA LEU A 50 -2.79 1.11 8.55
C LEU A 50 -1.50 0.69 7.83
N GLU A 51 -0.38 0.55 8.54
CA GLU A 51 0.84 -0.03 7.98
C GLU A 51 0.65 -1.51 7.63
N GLN A 52 0.02 -2.30 8.51
CA GLN A 52 -0.37 -3.68 8.19
C GLN A 52 -1.41 -3.76 7.05
N PHE A 53 -2.06 -2.65 6.69
CA PHE A 53 -3.00 -2.58 5.58
C PHE A 53 -2.32 -2.28 4.23
N ASP A 54 -1.39 -1.32 4.22
CA ASP A 54 -0.68 -0.83 3.02
C ASP A 54 0.86 -0.89 3.24
N PRO A 55 1.48 -2.08 3.38
CA PRO A 55 2.85 -2.18 3.89
C PRO A 55 3.89 -1.56 2.95
N GLY A 56 4.81 -0.80 3.53
CA GLY A 56 5.78 0.00 2.79
C GLY A 56 5.22 1.36 2.34
N THR A 57 4.17 1.86 2.99
CA THR A 57 3.64 3.20 2.73
C THR A 57 4.39 4.24 3.57
N SER A 58 4.84 5.33 2.96
CA SER A 58 5.48 6.44 3.69
C SER A 58 4.48 7.52 4.15
N LEU A 59 3.17 7.24 4.04
CA LEU A 59 2.11 8.22 4.30
C LEU A 59 2.10 8.75 5.74
N TYR A 60 2.62 7.98 6.71
CA TYR A 60 2.74 8.38 8.10
C TYR A 60 4.19 8.69 8.53
N ASN A 61 5.09 8.92 7.57
CA ASN A 61 6.35 9.60 7.83
C ASN A 61 6.10 11.12 7.83
N ASP A 62 6.63 11.81 8.84
CA ASP A 62 6.72 13.26 8.89
C ASP A 62 8.18 13.68 9.05
N ALA A 63 8.59 14.76 8.40
CA ALA A 63 9.82 15.47 8.72
C ALA A 63 9.49 16.86 9.25
N LEU A 64 10.12 17.22 10.37
CA LEU A 64 10.29 18.64 10.71
C LEU A 64 11.76 18.99 10.51
N THR A 65 12.00 20.22 10.06
CA THR A 65 13.35 20.66 9.68
C THR A 65 13.60 22.03 10.30
N VAL A 66 14.81 22.25 10.82
CA VAL A 66 15.22 23.51 11.47
C VAL A 66 16.49 24.01 10.80
N ARG A 67 16.42 25.21 10.23
CA ARG A 67 17.58 25.95 9.73
C ARG A 67 18.28 26.66 10.89
N ILE A 68 19.60 26.60 10.92
CA ILE A 68 20.48 27.03 12.01
C ILE A 68 21.61 27.86 11.40
N ARG A 69 21.80 29.10 11.85
CA ARG A 69 22.93 29.96 11.44
C ARG A 69 23.81 30.29 12.63
N SER A 70 25.08 29.93 12.55
CA SER A 70 26.07 30.20 13.60
C SER A 70 27.50 30.05 13.10
N ASP A 71 28.32 31.08 13.35
CA ASP A 71 29.78 31.03 13.16
C ASP A 71 30.47 29.91 13.97
N HIS A 72 29.79 29.35 14.98
CA HIS A 72 30.40 28.53 16.05
C HIS A 72 29.58 27.25 16.34
N PHE A 73 28.89 26.69 15.35
CA PHE A 73 28.14 25.44 15.51
C PHE A 73 29.07 24.22 15.70
N ASP A 74 28.93 23.50 16.81
CA ASP A 74 29.70 22.28 17.09
C ASP A 74 28.86 21.03 16.82
N VAL A 75 29.13 20.41 15.67
CA VAL A 75 28.42 19.22 15.17
C VAL A 75 28.49 18.03 16.13
N ASP A 76 29.64 17.80 16.77
CA ASP A 76 29.82 16.66 17.69
C ASP A 76 29.11 16.89 19.03
N VAL A 77 29.07 18.14 19.50
CA VAL A 77 28.27 18.52 20.67
C VAL A 77 26.78 18.48 20.37
N PHE A 78 26.34 18.89 19.16
CA PHE A 78 24.94 18.79 18.74
C PHE A 78 24.47 17.33 18.60
N ARG A 79 25.26 16.48 17.94
CA ARG A 79 25.01 15.03 17.88
C ARG A 79 24.88 14.41 19.28
N ARG A 80 25.78 14.76 20.20
CA ARG A 80 25.74 14.30 21.60
C ARG A 80 24.55 14.85 22.39
N ALA A 81 24.04 16.04 22.05
CA ALA A 81 22.81 16.57 22.64
C ALA A 81 21.59 15.76 22.19
N PHE A 82 21.52 15.39 20.90
CA PHE A 82 20.49 14.49 20.37
C PHE A 82 20.57 13.07 20.96
N GLU A 83 21.77 12.52 21.12
CA GLU A 83 22.00 11.23 21.81
C GLU A 83 21.42 11.21 23.24
N VAL A 84 21.51 12.33 23.98
CA VAL A 84 20.90 12.46 25.33
C VAL A 84 19.37 12.42 25.29
N VAL A 85 18.74 13.02 24.28
CA VAL A 85 17.28 13.04 24.13
C VAL A 85 16.74 11.67 23.68
N VAL A 86 17.42 10.98 22.76
CA VAL A 86 17.06 9.60 22.35
C VAL A 86 17.18 8.60 23.50
N ALA A 87 18.19 8.75 24.38
CA ALA A 87 18.28 7.92 25.58
C ALA A 87 17.10 8.18 26.56
N ARG A 88 16.67 9.44 26.68
CA ARG A 88 15.70 9.94 27.67
C ARG A 88 14.24 9.55 27.39
N HIS A 89 13.80 9.56 26.14
CA HIS A 89 12.41 9.21 25.78
C HIS A 89 12.35 7.76 25.27
N GLU A 90 11.50 6.93 25.88
CA GLU A 90 11.33 5.53 25.46
C GLU A 90 10.83 5.42 24.02
N SER A 91 9.94 6.31 23.60
CA SER A 91 9.33 6.34 22.25
C SER A 91 10.34 6.41 21.11
N LEU A 92 11.50 7.04 21.32
CA LEU A 92 12.59 7.11 20.34
C LEU A 92 13.41 5.81 20.25
N ARG A 93 13.07 4.82 21.08
CA ARG A 93 13.66 3.47 21.17
C ARG A 93 12.58 2.38 21.10
N THR A 94 11.36 2.71 20.69
CA THR A 94 10.24 1.79 20.60
C THR A 94 10.12 1.13 19.23
N SER A 95 9.94 -0.19 19.21
CA SER A 95 9.41 -0.97 18.08
C SER A 95 8.06 -1.60 18.43
N PHE A 96 7.31 -2.06 17.42
CA PHE A 96 5.92 -2.47 17.49
C PHE A 96 5.74 -3.94 17.06
N ILE A 97 6.29 -4.84 17.87
CA ILE A 97 6.34 -6.28 17.61
C ILE A 97 5.01 -6.99 17.93
N LEU A 98 4.82 -8.20 17.39
CA LEU A 98 3.67 -9.06 17.67
C LEU A 98 3.96 -10.09 18.77
N GLU A 99 3.43 -9.87 19.97
CA GLU A 99 3.34 -10.91 21.00
C GLU A 99 2.12 -11.83 20.73
N GLY A 100 2.36 -12.86 19.93
CA GLY A 100 1.36 -13.84 19.53
C GLY A 100 0.33 -13.23 18.57
N THR A 101 -0.76 -12.67 19.11
CA THR A 101 -1.83 -12.02 18.33
C THR A 101 -2.11 -10.58 18.76
N ARG A 102 -1.25 -9.98 19.59
CA ARG A 102 -1.38 -8.59 20.04
C ARG A 102 -0.11 -7.82 19.67
N PRO A 103 -0.21 -6.65 19.01
CA PRO A 103 0.93 -5.77 18.90
C PRO A 103 1.27 -5.20 20.29
N VAL A 104 2.56 -5.06 20.58
CA VAL A 104 3.08 -4.43 21.80
C VAL A 104 4.22 -3.46 21.47
N GLN A 105 4.41 -2.47 22.33
CA GLN A 105 5.54 -1.56 22.33
C GLN A 105 6.71 -2.22 23.06
N HIS A 106 7.66 -2.74 22.28
CA HIS A 106 8.96 -3.18 22.78
C HIS A 106 9.91 -1.99 22.85
N VAL A 107 10.71 -1.86 23.90
CA VAL A 107 11.58 -0.69 24.12
C VAL A 107 13.02 -1.13 24.33
N ASP A 108 13.84 -0.93 23.30
CA ASP A 108 15.26 -1.26 23.33
C ASP A 108 16.01 -0.41 24.36
N GLU A 109 16.84 -1.05 25.20
CA GLU A 109 17.68 -0.36 26.19
C GLU A 109 18.57 0.71 25.52
N LYS A 110 19.06 0.40 24.31
CA LYS A 110 19.86 1.29 23.45
C LYS A 110 19.64 0.96 21.98
N VAL A 111 19.32 1.97 21.17
CA VAL A 111 19.28 1.87 19.70
C VAL A 111 20.56 2.41 19.06
N ARG A 112 20.86 1.99 17.84
CA ARG A 112 21.84 2.67 16.98
C ARG A 112 21.16 3.90 16.36
N ILE A 113 21.64 5.08 16.69
CA ILE A 113 21.06 6.35 16.20
C ILE A 113 21.52 6.60 14.74
N PRO A 114 20.60 6.71 13.76
CA PRO A 114 20.91 7.05 12.38
C PRO A 114 21.07 8.58 12.21
N PHE A 115 22.21 9.11 12.68
CA PHE A 115 22.59 10.51 12.49
C PHE A 115 23.55 10.66 11.30
N ARG A 116 23.10 11.35 10.25
CA ARG A 116 23.87 11.68 9.04
C ARG A 116 24.41 13.11 9.08
N LEU A 117 25.56 13.34 8.45
CA LEU A 117 26.14 14.66 8.19
C LEU A 117 26.41 14.78 6.69
N GLU A 118 25.69 15.69 6.01
CA GLU A 118 25.76 15.85 4.55
C GLU A 118 26.30 17.25 4.20
N ASP A 119 27.55 17.34 3.71
CA ASP A 119 28.17 18.60 3.27
C ASP A 119 27.83 18.89 1.81
N ILE A 120 26.65 19.48 1.60
CA ILE A 120 26.04 19.73 0.28
C ILE A 120 26.48 21.06 -0.37
N ARG A 121 27.39 21.81 0.25
CA ARG A 121 27.90 23.11 -0.21
C ARG A 121 28.55 23.11 -1.60
N HIS A 122 28.89 21.92 -2.09
CA HIS A 122 29.53 21.71 -3.38
C HIS A 122 28.54 21.48 -4.53
N TYR A 123 27.24 21.40 -4.25
CA TYR A 123 26.19 21.28 -5.26
C TYR A 123 25.81 22.66 -5.84
N PRO A 124 25.50 22.77 -7.16
CA PRO A 124 25.11 24.05 -7.78
C PRO A 124 23.76 24.59 -7.29
N ASP A 125 22.87 23.73 -6.81
CA ASP A 125 21.60 24.08 -6.18
C ASP A 125 21.51 23.38 -4.81
N VAL A 126 22.04 24.06 -3.79
CA VAL A 126 22.12 23.56 -2.42
C VAL A 126 20.72 23.33 -1.83
N GLN A 127 19.77 24.24 -2.10
CA GLN A 127 18.40 24.15 -1.58
C GLN A 127 17.63 23.00 -2.26
N GLY A 128 17.67 22.92 -3.59
CA GLY A 128 17.04 21.82 -4.32
C GLY A 128 17.59 20.46 -3.93
N THR A 129 18.92 20.33 -3.79
CA THR A 129 19.57 19.09 -3.33
C THR A 129 19.12 18.70 -1.91
N MET A 130 19.00 19.67 -1.00
CA MET A 130 18.50 19.42 0.37
C MET A 130 17.04 18.96 0.36
N GLU A 131 16.17 19.63 -0.40
CA GLU A 131 14.75 19.28 -0.51
C GLU A 131 14.55 17.90 -1.14
N GLU A 132 15.33 17.54 -2.18
CA GLU A 132 15.32 16.19 -2.77
C GLU A 132 15.73 15.10 -1.76
N ILE A 133 16.82 15.30 -1.00
CA ILE A 133 17.27 14.31 0.00
C ILE A 133 16.25 14.16 1.14
N ILE A 134 15.60 15.24 1.59
CA ILE A 134 14.56 15.18 2.62
C ILE A 134 13.29 14.51 2.09
N VAL A 135 12.90 14.75 0.83
CA VAL A 135 11.76 14.08 0.20
C VAL A 135 12.00 12.57 0.07
N ASP A 136 13.21 12.15 -0.30
CA ASP A 136 13.55 10.72 -0.40
C ASP A 136 13.68 10.04 0.98
N ASP A 137 14.22 10.73 2.00
CA ASP A 137 14.26 10.24 3.39
C ASP A 137 12.86 10.13 4.02
N VAL A 138 11.95 11.08 3.74
CA VAL A 138 10.53 10.96 4.10
C VAL A 138 9.83 9.83 3.35
N ARG A 139 10.30 9.45 2.16
CA ARG A 139 9.72 8.36 1.36
C ARG A 139 10.23 6.97 1.72
N GLU A 140 11.32 6.85 2.47
CA GLU A 140 11.84 5.57 2.96
C GLU A 140 10.90 5.00 4.06
N PRO A 141 10.20 3.87 3.85
CA PRO A 141 9.24 3.37 4.83
C PRO A 141 9.94 2.75 6.05
N PHE A 142 9.49 3.10 7.26
CA PHE A 142 10.01 2.47 8.48
C PHE A 142 9.33 1.12 8.73
N LEU A 143 10.13 0.06 8.91
CA LEU A 143 9.63 -1.23 9.41
C LEU A 143 9.31 -1.09 10.91
N LEU A 144 8.03 -1.10 11.27
CA LEU A 144 7.61 -0.75 12.64
C LEU A 144 8.13 -1.69 13.73
N ASP A 145 8.54 -2.91 13.38
CA ASP A 145 9.18 -3.89 14.26
C ASP A 145 10.70 -3.71 14.41
N GLU A 146 11.34 -2.79 13.68
CA GLU A 146 12.78 -2.46 13.79
C GLU A 146 13.00 -1.03 14.35
N ALA A 147 13.55 -0.90 15.57
CA ALA A 147 13.89 0.39 16.15
C ALA A 147 15.30 0.88 15.71
N PRO A 148 15.51 2.21 15.52
CA PRO A 148 14.58 3.30 15.79
C PRO A 148 13.76 3.73 14.57
N LEU A 149 12.53 4.18 14.80
CA LEU A 149 11.58 4.64 13.78
C LEU A 149 11.75 6.14 13.45
N PHE A 150 13.00 6.57 13.33
CA PHE A 150 13.38 7.94 12.95
C PHE A 150 14.69 7.96 12.15
N ASN A 151 14.83 8.97 11.27
CA ASN A 151 16.09 9.34 10.61
C ASN A 151 16.46 10.77 10.99
N ALA A 152 17.75 11.05 11.17
CA ALA A 152 18.25 12.36 11.56
C ALA A 152 19.37 12.81 10.60
N ILE A 153 19.18 13.92 9.89
CA ILE A 153 20.14 14.44 8.90
C ILE A 153 20.51 15.88 9.25
N LEU A 154 21.80 16.12 9.49
CA LEU A 154 22.37 17.46 9.56
C LEU A 154 23.02 17.79 8.21
N PHE A 155 22.43 18.71 7.47
CA PHE A 155 23.00 19.29 6.27
C PHE A 155 23.89 20.48 6.62
N ARG A 156 25.00 20.64 5.89
CA ARG A 156 25.79 21.87 5.87
C ARG A 156 25.58 22.60 4.54
N LEU A 157 25.10 23.84 4.61
CA LEU A 157 24.69 24.65 3.46
C LEU A 157 25.67 25.78 3.15
N ASP A 158 26.37 26.32 4.16
CA ASP A 158 27.57 27.16 3.99
C ASP A 158 28.54 26.95 5.18
N ASP A 159 29.57 27.78 5.35
CA ASP A 159 30.46 27.67 6.51
C ASP A 159 29.74 27.93 7.85
N ASP A 160 28.76 28.84 7.89
CA ASP A 160 27.94 29.21 9.05
C ASP A 160 26.48 28.74 8.98
N GLU A 161 25.96 28.36 7.80
CA GLU A 161 24.58 27.90 7.61
C GLU A 161 24.44 26.37 7.59
N TRP A 162 23.51 25.87 8.41
CA TRP A 162 23.22 24.45 8.62
C TRP A 162 21.70 24.22 8.62
N VAL A 163 21.28 22.99 8.35
CA VAL A 163 19.88 22.58 8.46
C VAL A 163 19.80 21.20 9.09
N PHE A 164 19.03 21.03 10.16
CA PHE A 164 18.79 19.75 10.82
C PHE A 164 17.37 19.26 10.53
N SER A 165 17.25 18.20 9.75
CA SER A 165 16.01 17.45 9.51
C SER A 165 15.89 16.27 10.47
N LEU A 166 14.70 16.09 11.02
CA LEU A 166 14.31 14.92 11.81
C LEU A 166 13.05 14.32 11.19
N THR A 167 13.20 13.16 10.58
CA THR A 167 12.10 12.36 10.02
C THR A 167 11.69 11.31 11.05
N MET A 168 10.40 11.15 11.31
CA MET A 168 9.86 10.13 12.23
C MET A 168 8.61 9.48 11.66
N HIS A 169 8.40 8.19 11.94
CA HIS A 169 7.08 7.60 11.76
C HIS A 169 6.13 8.12 12.86
N HIS A 170 4.96 8.63 12.47
CA HIS A 170 4.01 9.33 13.33
C HIS A 170 3.41 8.46 14.47
N ILE A 171 3.76 7.16 14.53
CA ILE A 171 3.40 6.26 15.65
C ILE A 171 4.22 6.49 16.94
N ILE A 172 5.43 7.06 16.82
CA ILE A 172 6.31 7.39 17.96
C ILE A 172 6.29 8.87 18.36
N SER A 173 5.57 9.72 17.62
CA SER A 173 5.66 11.18 17.71
C SER A 173 4.35 11.87 17.38
N ASP A 174 4.28 13.16 17.71
CA ASP A 174 3.26 14.11 17.25
C ASP A 174 3.90 15.51 17.11
N ALA A 175 3.16 16.49 16.60
CA ALA A 175 3.67 17.86 16.43
C ALA A 175 4.25 18.47 17.73
N VAL A 176 3.70 18.08 18.90
CA VAL A 176 4.21 18.50 20.22
C VAL A 176 5.54 17.80 20.55
N SER A 177 5.68 16.53 20.20
CA SER A 177 6.90 15.73 20.37
C SER A 177 8.11 16.33 19.66
N TYR A 178 7.94 16.85 18.45
CA TYR A 178 9.00 17.59 17.76
C TYR A 178 9.47 18.79 18.60
N GLY A 179 8.54 19.64 19.06
CA GLY A 179 8.86 20.79 19.91
C GLY A 179 9.60 20.40 21.20
N ILE A 180 9.19 19.31 21.85
CA ILE A 180 9.88 18.73 23.01
C ILE A 180 11.31 18.32 22.64
N ILE A 181 11.49 17.53 21.58
CA ILE A 181 12.81 17.02 21.15
C ILE A 181 13.75 18.18 20.87
N TYR A 182 13.36 19.14 20.03
CA TYR A 182 14.25 20.27 19.71
C TYR A 182 14.54 21.15 20.92
N SER A 183 13.58 21.36 21.83
CA SER A 183 13.80 22.12 23.07
C SER A 183 14.81 21.42 24.00
N GLU A 184 14.67 20.12 24.22
CA GLU A 184 15.60 19.35 25.05
C GLU A 184 16.99 19.19 24.40
N VAL A 185 17.05 19.09 23.06
CA VAL A 185 18.33 19.15 22.31
C VAL A 185 19.01 20.49 22.53
N SER A 186 18.29 21.62 22.45
CA SER A 186 18.88 22.94 22.70
C SER A 186 19.45 23.08 24.11
N VAL A 187 18.73 22.64 25.14
CA VAL A 187 19.19 22.67 26.54
C VAL A 187 20.39 21.74 26.76
N ALA A 188 20.38 20.54 26.15
CA ALA A 188 21.51 19.62 26.22
C ALA A 188 22.74 20.15 25.47
N TYR A 189 22.55 20.80 24.32
CA TYR A 189 23.60 21.43 23.52
C TYR A 189 24.28 22.57 24.30
N GLU A 190 23.51 23.49 24.89
CA GLU A 190 24.07 24.58 25.71
C GLU A 190 24.91 24.03 26.88
N ALA A 191 24.37 23.05 27.62
CA ALA A 191 25.07 22.46 28.75
C ALA A 191 26.39 21.78 28.32
N LEU A 192 26.36 21.00 27.23
CA LEU A 192 27.53 20.27 26.72
C LEU A 192 28.59 21.21 26.13
N LEU A 193 28.21 22.30 25.45
CA LEU A 193 29.12 23.37 25.00
C LEU A 193 29.88 24.00 26.19
N GLN A 194 29.19 24.18 27.31
CA GLN A 194 29.77 24.71 28.55
C GLN A 194 30.57 23.66 29.35
N GLY A 195 30.77 22.45 28.82
CA GLY A 195 31.47 21.34 29.48
C GLY A 195 30.71 20.75 30.68
N LYS A 196 29.39 20.98 30.76
CA LYS A 196 28.51 20.51 31.84
C LYS A 196 27.71 19.29 31.39
N SER A 197 27.16 18.55 32.34
CA SER A 197 26.09 17.58 32.07
C SER A 197 24.78 18.33 31.81
N PRO A 198 23.97 17.93 30.81
CA PRO A 198 22.59 18.39 30.67
C PRO A 198 21.77 18.18 31.95
N VAL A 199 20.91 19.14 32.26
CA VAL A 199 19.91 19.04 33.34
C VAL A 199 18.55 19.25 32.69
N LEU A 200 17.80 18.16 32.56
CA LEU A 200 16.44 18.13 32.03
C LEU A 200 15.51 17.62 33.14
N GLU A 201 14.34 18.23 33.29
CA GLU A 201 13.41 17.88 34.38
C GLU A 201 13.03 16.39 34.35
N PRO A 202 12.93 15.68 35.50
CA PRO A 202 12.61 14.26 35.50
C PRO A 202 11.25 13.96 34.86
N LEU A 203 11.22 13.02 33.91
CA LEU A 203 9.96 12.49 33.38
C LEU A 203 9.36 11.51 34.41
N PRO A 204 8.17 11.77 34.98
CA PRO A 204 7.56 10.87 35.97
C PRO A 204 6.96 9.61 35.32
N LEU A 205 6.67 9.70 34.02
CA LEU A 205 6.05 8.69 33.17
C LEU A 205 6.78 8.66 31.81
N GLN A 206 6.51 7.64 31.01
CA GLN A 206 6.89 7.50 29.60
C GLN A 206 5.62 7.24 28.76
N PHE A 207 5.70 7.32 27.43
CA PHE A 207 4.51 7.11 26.58
C PHE A 207 3.89 5.71 26.76
N ALA A 208 4.73 4.69 26.96
CA ALA A 208 4.29 3.33 27.23
C ALA A 208 3.40 3.22 28.50
N ASP A 209 3.61 4.07 29.51
CA ASP A 209 2.74 4.14 30.70
C ASP A 209 1.36 4.69 30.37
N TYR A 210 1.31 5.74 29.54
CA TYR A 210 0.06 6.31 29.03
C TYR A 210 -0.70 5.27 28.20
N ALA A 211 -0.02 4.55 27.31
CA ALA A 211 -0.63 3.54 26.46
C ALA A 211 -1.15 2.34 27.25
N ALA A 212 -0.42 1.88 28.28
CA ALA A 212 -0.87 0.85 29.21
C ALA A 212 -2.12 1.28 30.00
N TRP A 213 -2.13 2.53 30.49
CA TRP A 213 -3.29 3.11 31.19
C TRP A 213 -4.49 3.27 30.26
N GLU A 214 -4.33 3.84 29.05
CA GLU A 214 -5.41 4.00 28.08
C GLU A 214 -5.98 2.63 27.66
N SER A 215 -5.12 1.65 27.36
CA SER A 215 -5.57 0.29 27.00
C SER A 215 -6.38 -0.38 28.11
N SER A 216 -6.00 -0.19 29.38
CA SER A 216 -6.77 -0.70 30.53
C SER A 216 -8.10 0.04 30.69
N ALA A 217 -8.07 1.37 30.63
CA ALA A 217 -9.23 2.25 30.72
C ALA A 217 -10.29 1.97 29.64
N LEU A 218 -9.87 1.70 28.40
CA LEU A 218 -10.76 1.38 27.29
C LEU A 218 -11.49 0.04 27.50
N LYS A 219 -10.85 -0.97 28.11
CA LYS A 219 -11.50 -2.26 28.43
C LYS A 219 -12.51 -2.15 29.56
N GLU A 220 -12.25 -1.27 30.52
CA GLU A 220 -13.17 -1.02 31.65
C GLU A 220 -14.40 -0.19 31.21
N THR A 221 -14.32 0.56 30.10
CA THR A 221 -15.37 1.50 29.67
C THR A 221 -16.42 0.85 28.76
N ASP A 222 -17.70 0.96 29.13
CA ASP A 222 -18.81 0.74 28.20
C ASP A 222 -19.06 2.02 27.38
N PHE A 223 -18.88 1.92 26.06
CA PHE A 223 -19.08 3.02 25.12
C PHE A 223 -20.47 3.04 24.47
N GLY A 224 -21.40 2.16 24.83
CA GLY A 224 -22.69 1.96 24.16
C GLY A 224 -23.47 3.25 23.87
N ASP A 225 -23.75 4.07 24.90
CA ASP A 225 -24.46 5.35 24.76
C ASP A 225 -23.66 6.37 23.92
N LYS A 226 -22.33 6.34 24.01
CA LYS A 226 -21.44 7.25 23.26
C LYS A 226 -21.35 6.88 21.78
N ILE A 227 -21.30 5.59 21.48
CA ILE A 227 -21.38 5.05 20.12
C ILE A 227 -22.78 5.31 19.53
N ALA A 228 -23.84 5.25 20.34
CA ALA A 228 -25.19 5.64 19.91
C ALA A 228 -25.27 7.14 19.55
N TYR A 229 -24.63 8.03 20.33
CA TYR A 229 -24.47 9.45 19.93
C TYR A 229 -23.76 9.56 18.57
N TRP A 230 -22.60 8.92 18.40
CA TRP A 230 -21.83 9.00 17.15
C TRP A 230 -22.60 8.44 15.94
N LYS A 231 -23.34 7.34 16.09
CA LYS A 231 -24.26 6.80 15.07
C LYS A 231 -25.35 7.81 14.70
N ASN A 232 -26.00 8.44 15.67
CA ASN A 232 -27.04 9.45 15.41
C ASN A 232 -26.47 10.72 14.76
N TYR A 233 -25.24 11.12 15.10
CA TYR A 233 -24.60 12.35 14.63
C TYR A 233 -23.99 12.22 13.22
N LEU A 234 -23.31 11.12 12.94
CA LEU A 234 -22.62 10.85 11.66
C LEU A 234 -23.38 9.85 10.76
N GLY A 235 -24.55 9.37 11.18
CA GLY A 235 -25.39 8.47 10.40
C GLY A 235 -26.18 9.14 9.26
N GLY A 236 -26.97 8.31 8.57
CA GLY A 236 -27.65 8.69 7.32
C GLY A 236 -26.70 8.72 6.12
N THR A 237 -27.20 9.04 4.94
CA THR A 237 -26.38 9.11 3.71
C THR A 237 -25.29 10.16 3.86
N LEU A 238 -24.02 9.73 3.84
CA LEU A 238 -22.87 10.63 3.82
C LEU A 238 -22.42 10.88 2.37
N PRO A 239 -22.69 12.05 1.77
CA PRO A 239 -22.23 12.36 0.43
C PRO A 239 -20.69 12.50 0.40
N ALA A 240 -20.11 12.28 -0.77
CA ALA A 240 -18.77 12.81 -1.07
C ALA A 240 -18.82 14.35 -1.04
N MET A 241 -17.72 14.99 -0.67
CA MET A 241 -17.56 16.42 -0.91
C MET A 241 -17.52 16.67 -2.43
N ASP A 242 -18.33 17.62 -2.91
CA ASP A 242 -18.28 18.08 -4.29
C ASP A 242 -17.10 19.03 -4.45
N TRP A 243 -16.13 18.64 -5.26
CA TRP A 243 -14.89 19.38 -5.51
C TRP A 243 -14.94 20.05 -6.90
N PRO A 244 -14.39 21.26 -7.10
CA PRO A 244 -14.48 21.99 -8.37
C PRO A 244 -13.76 21.39 -9.60
N VAL A 245 -13.31 20.13 -9.53
CA VAL A 245 -12.19 19.58 -10.32
C VAL A 245 -12.42 18.10 -10.67
N ARG A 246 -11.42 17.46 -11.30
CA ARG A 246 -11.55 16.20 -12.05
C ARG A 246 -12.17 15.04 -11.25
N ASN A 247 -13.05 14.28 -11.91
CA ASN A 247 -13.48 12.95 -11.48
C ASN A 247 -12.36 11.91 -11.66
N VAL A 248 -11.33 11.98 -10.80
CA VAL A 248 -10.27 10.97 -10.63
C VAL A 248 -10.23 10.54 -9.17
N GLU A 249 -9.86 9.29 -8.92
CA GLU A 249 -9.67 8.76 -7.57
C GLU A 249 -8.40 9.37 -6.95
N PRO A 250 -8.44 9.86 -5.69
CA PRO A 250 -7.26 10.33 -4.98
C PRO A 250 -6.12 9.30 -4.96
N ALA A 251 -4.91 9.81 -5.11
CA ALA A 251 -3.68 9.05 -5.26
C ALA A 251 -2.74 9.17 -4.04
N ASN A 252 -3.04 10.07 -3.09
CA ASN A 252 -2.18 10.48 -1.97
C ASN A 252 -0.88 11.18 -2.41
N ALA A 253 -0.70 11.39 -3.72
CA ALA A 253 0.35 12.22 -4.29
C ALA A 253 0.00 13.68 -3.99
N GLY A 254 0.86 14.35 -3.21
CA GLY A 254 0.55 15.66 -2.67
C GLY A 254 1.49 16.76 -3.12
N SER A 255 1.12 17.98 -2.76
CA SER A 255 2.01 19.14 -2.70
C SER A 255 1.45 20.12 -1.67
N LEU A 256 2.24 21.11 -1.28
CA LEU A 256 1.81 22.14 -0.34
C LEU A 256 2.09 23.57 -0.82
N LEU A 257 1.18 24.49 -0.50
CA LEU A 257 1.37 25.93 -0.66
C LEU A 257 1.29 26.64 0.69
N ARG A 258 2.30 27.47 0.96
CA ARG A 258 2.47 28.24 2.19
C ARG A 258 1.88 29.64 2.03
N PHE A 259 1.40 30.22 3.12
CA PHE A 259 0.96 31.61 3.16
C PHE A 259 1.06 32.21 4.55
N GLU A 260 1.04 33.54 4.61
CA GLU A 260 0.94 34.30 5.86
C GLU A 260 -0.31 35.18 5.85
N PHE A 261 -0.85 35.44 7.04
CA PHE A 261 -1.84 36.48 7.25
C PHE A 261 -1.13 37.84 7.43
N PRO A 262 -1.55 38.90 6.73
CA PRO A 262 -1.06 40.25 7.01
C PRO A 262 -1.22 40.61 8.50
N PRO A 263 -0.26 41.31 9.15
CA PRO A 263 -0.34 41.61 10.58
C PRO A 263 -1.61 42.37 11.00
N SER A 264 -2.18 43.18 10.09
CA SER A 264 -3.47 43.85 10.28
C SER A 264 -4.66 42.88 10.34
N LEU A 265 -4.60 41.76 9.62
CA LEU A 265 -5.61 40.70 9.63
C LEU A 265 -5.44 39.75 10.83
N HIS A 266 -4.19 39.42 11.21
CA HIS A 266 -3.93 38.75 12.49
C HIS A 266 -4.53 39.55 13.65
N LYS A 267 -4.23 40.86 13.73
CA LYS A 267 -4.82 41.74 14.74
C LYS A 267 -6.35 41.79 14.71
N ALA A 268 -6.96 41.79 13.53
CA ALA A 268 -8.42 41.76 13.41
C ALA A 268 -9.03 40.44 13.93
N ILE A 269 -8.34 39.31 13.76
CA ILE A 269 -8.72 38.01 14.35
C ILE A 269 -8.61 38.07 15.87
N GLU A 270 -7.54 38.63 16.45
CA GLU A 270 -7.44 38.83 17.91
C GLU A 270 -8.56 39.71 18.46
N ASP A 271 -8.80 40.88 17.85
CA ASP A 271 -9.76 41.86 18.33
C ASP A 271 -11.20 41.34 18.19
N PHE A 272 -11.49 40.53 17.16
CA PHE A 272 -12.75 39.79 17.06
C PHE A 272 -12.85 38.63 18.09
N SER A 273 -11.79 37.84 18.27
CA SER A 273 -11.72 36.77 19.28
C SER A 273 -12.05 37.30 20.69
N ARG A 274 -11.41 38.42 21.07
CA ARG A 274 -11.63 39.08 22.38
C ARG A 274 -13.04 39.64 22.52
N SER A 275 -13.59 40.29 21.50
CA SER A 275 -14.91 40.93 21.59
C SER A 275 -16.07 39.93 21.52
N ALA A 276 -15.96 38.88 20.70
CA ALA A 276 -16.95 37.81 20.59
C ALA A 276 -16.83 36.71 21.68
N ARG A 277 -15.73 36.71 22.45
CA ARG A 277 -15.36 35.67 23.42
C ARG A 277 -15.20 34.29 22.76
N LEU A 278 -14.40 34.27 21.70
CA LEU A 278 -14.06 33.11 20.89
C LEU A 278 -12.55 32.88 20.91
N THR A 279 -12.13 31.71 20.46
CA THR A 279 -10.73 31.45 20.07
C THR A 279 -10.51 31.76 18.59
N SER A 280 -9.29 32.12 18.22
CA SER A 280 -8.81 32.18 16.84
C SER A 280 -9.11 30.88 16.09
N ASN A 281 -8.86 29.74 16.75
CA ASN A 281 -9.22 28.40 16.28
C ASN A 281 -10.68 28.30 15.78
N GLN A 282 -11.66 28.69 16.61
CA GLN A 282 -13.09 28.63 16.25
C GLN A 282 -13.43 29.56 15.07
N ILE A 283 -12.81 30.73 14.98
CA ILE A 283 -13.03 31.69 13.89
C ILE A 283 -12.44 31.16 12.59
N LEU A 284 -11.20 30.66 12.61
CA LEU A 284 -10.48 30.16 11.44
C LEU A 284 -11.11 28.85 10.91
N LEU A 285 -11.54 27.96 11.81
CA LEU A 285 -12.29 26.75 11.46
C LEU A 285 -13.66 27.07 10.84
N ALA A 286 -14.40 28.05 11.39
CA ALA A 286 -15.64 28.51 10.77
C ALA A 286 -15.39 29.12 9.37
N CYS A 287 -14.30 29.87 9.19
CA CYS A 287 -13.90 30.38 7.88
C CYS A 287 -13.50 29.26 6.90
N TYR A 288 -12.96 28.14 7.40
CA TYR A 288 -12.64 26.97 6.58
C TYR A 288 -13.90 26.19 6.16
N PHE A 289 -14.85 25.97 7.07
CA PHE A 289 -16.19 25.47 6.72
C PHE A 289 -16.88 26.37 5.67
N ALA A 290 -16.80 27.69 5.83
CA ALA A 290 -17.33 28.64 4.85
C ALA A 290 -16.59 28.57 3.50
N LEU A 291 -15.27 28.35 3.48
CA LEU A 291 -14.52 28.11 2.25
C LEU A 291 -15.06 26.88 1.52
N LEU A 292 -15.08 25.71 2.16
CA LEU A 292 -15.51 24.42 1.60
C LEU A 292 -16.97 24.46 1.08
N HIS A 293 -17.87 25.14 1.80
CA HIS A 293 -19.25 25.37 1.36
C HIS A 293 -19.30 26.06 -0.01
N THR A 294 -18.45 27.07 -0.20
CA THR A 294 -18.45 27.87 -1.44
C THR A 294 -17.74 27.22 -2.63
N LEU A 295 -17.13 26.04 -2.47
CA LEU A 295 -16.45 25.32 -3.56
C LEU A 295 -17.41 24.45 -4.41
N GLY A 296 -18.25 23.64 -3.78
CA GLY A 296 -19.19 22.72 -4.46
C GLY A 296 -20.65 22.87 -4.02
N ASP A 297 -21.06 24.04 -3.51
CA ASP A 297 -22.37 24.23 -2.85
C ASP A 297 -22.63 23.22 -1.71
N ASN A 298 -21.55 22.70 -1.11
CA ASN A 298 -21.55 21.60 -0.14
C ASN A 298 -22.39 21.93 1.10
N LYS A 299 -23.54 21.25 1.26
CA LYS A 299 -24.52 21.53 2.34
C LYS A 299 -24.30 20.73 3.62
N ASP A 300 -23.69 19.56 3.54
CA ASP A 300 -23.36 18.69 4.67
C ASP A 300 -21.85 18.44 4.63
N LEU A 301 -21.11 19.19 5.46
CA LEU A 301 -19.66 19.18 5.47
C LEU A 301 -19.12 18.40 6.67
N ARG A 302 -18.13 17.55 6.41
CA ARG A 302 -17.35 16.82 7.41
C ARG A 302 -15.90 17.31 7.36
N VAL A 303 -15.39 17.84 8.48
CA VAL A 303 -13.99 18.22 8.66
C VAL A 303 -13.40 17.40 9.79
N GLY A 304 -12.27 16.76 9.53
CA GLY A 304 -11.45 16.12 10.56
C GLY A 304 -10.57 17.15 11.26
N ILE A 305 -10.47 17.06 12.59
CA ILE A 305 -9.57 17.88 13.40
C ILE A 305 -8.75 17.00 14.37
N PRO A 306 -7.53 17.41 14.73
CA PRO A 306 -6.79 16.80 15.82
C PRO A 306 -7.32 17.30 17.18
N SER A 307 -7.58 16.37 18.10
CA SER A 307 -7.62 16.63 19.54
C SER A 307 -6.39 15.99 20.20
N SER A 308 -5.92 16.52 21.32
CA SER A 308 -4.71 16.02 21.99
C SER A 308 -5.04 15.43 23.35
N ALA A 309 -4.61 14.18 23.58
CA ALA A 309 -4.78 13.50 24.86
C ALA A 309 -3.83 14.02 25.97
N ARG A 310 -3.02 15.06 25.71
CA ARG A 310 -2.08 15.69 26.66
C ARG A 310 -2.78 16.60 27.70
N ASN A 311 -3.92 16.15 28.23
CA ASN A 311 -4.77 16.91 29.15
C ASN A 311 -4.34 16.84 30.63
N ARG A 312 -3.24 16.14 30.94
CA ARG A 312 -2.60 16.05 32.26
C ARG A 312 -1.16 16.56 32.18
N SER A 313 -0.71 17.29 33.21
CA SER A 313 0.64 17.87 33.32
C SER A 313 1.76 16.86 33.05
N GLU A 314 1.60 15.66 33.57
CA GLU A 314 2.55 14.55 33.50
C GLU A 314 2.72 13.97 32.07
N LEU A 315 1.85 14.36 31.13
CA LEU A 315 1.88 13.96 29.72
C LEU A 315 2.38 15.08 28.79
N GLN A 316 2.57 16.30 29.30
CA GLN A 316 2.87 17.47 28.46
C GLN A 316 4.28 17.42 27.86
N ASN A 317 5.24 16.83 28.59
CA ASN A 317 6.66 16.79 28.20
C ASN A 317 7.11 15.43 27.62
N LEU A 318 6.18 14.54 27.25
CA LEU A 318 6.50 13.20 26.71
C LEU A 318 6.56 13.19 25.18
N VAL A 319 7.58 12.56 24.59
CA VAL A 319 7.55 12.20 23.15
C VAL A 319 6.61 11.02 22.95
N GLY A 320 5.71 11.09 21.95
CA GLY A 320 4.77 10.01 21.65
C GLY A 320 3.53 10.48 20.87
N PHE A 321 2.74 9.53 20.37
CA PHE A 321 1.56 9.81 19.55
C PHE A 321 0.28 9.98 20.39
N PHE A 322 -0.04 11.22 20.77
CA PHE A 322 -1.23 11.57 21.56
C PHE A 322 -2.40 12.14 20.73
N VAL A 323 -2.34 12.06 19.39
CA VAL A 323 -3.35 12.66 18.51
C VAL A 323 -4.59 11.77 18.43
N ARG A 324 -5.74 12.32 18.82
CA ARG A 324 -7.07 11.76 18.57
C ARG A 324 -7.69 12.46 17.37
N THR A 325 -8.44 11.72 16.55
CA THR A 325 -9.17 12.29 15.41
C THR A 325 -10.63 12.53 15.78
N VAL A 326 -11.09 13.77 15.66
CA VAL A 326 -12.50 14.16 15.88
C VAL A 326 -13.09 14.63 14.57
N ILE A 327 -14.32 14.20 14.25
CA ILE A 327 -15.08 14.72 13.10
C ILE A 327 -16.04 15.80 13.59
N LEU A 328 -16.01 16.95 12.94
CA LEU A 328 -17.07 17.95 13.01
C LEU A 328 -17.88 17.92 11.71
N ARG A 329 -19.16 17.57 11.84
CA ARG A 329 -20.20 17.63 10.82
C ARG A 329 -21.05 18.89 11.01
N LEU A 330 -21.23 19.69 9.96
CA LEU A 330 -22.10 20.88 9.95
C LEU A 330 -22.97 20.94 8.69
N GLU A 331 -24.27 21.12 8.90
CA GLU A 331 -25.22 21.48 7.84
C GLU A 331 -25.24 22.99 7.61
N LEU A 332 -24.97 23.43 6.38
CA LEU A 332 -24.82 24.84 6.00
C LEU A 332 -25.81 25.24 4.89
N SER A 333 -26.28 26.49 4.97
CA SER A 333 -27.14 27.10 3.95
C SER A 333 -26.57 28.44 3.49
N PRO A 334 -26.77 28.84 2.21
CA PRO A 334 -26.19 30.08 1.69
C PRO A 334 -26.62 31.34 2.46
N ASP A 335 -27.86 31.40 2.96
CA ASP A 335 -28.40 32.58 3.63
C ASP A 335 -28.11 32.59 5.17
N MET A 336 -27.39 31.60 5.70
CA MET A 336 -26.86 31.58 7.08
C MET A 336 -25.80 32.68 7.27
N SER A 337 -25.77 33.37 8.42
CA SER A 337 -24.67 34.32 8.70
C SER A 337 -23.42 33.64 9.26
N PHE A 338 -22.26 34.29 9.11
CA PHE A 338 -21.02 33.82 9.73
C PHE A 338 -21.13 33.74 11.26
N GLN A 339 -21.88 34.65 11.89
CA GLN A 339 -22.18 34.62 13.32
C GLN A 339 -23.01 33.38 13.70
N ASP A 340 -23.98 32.97 12.88
CA ASP A 340 -24.77 31.75 13.10
C ASP A 340 -23.89 30.51 12.94
N LEU A 341 -23.04 30.47 11.90
CA LEU A 341 -22.06 29.40 11.66
C LEU A 341 -21.11 29.22 12.85
N VAL A 342 -20.52 30.30 13.36
CA VAL A 342 -19.66 30.28 14.55
C VAL A 342 -20.40 29.81 15.81
N THR A 343 -21.65 30.23 15.97
CA THR A 343 -22.51 29.77 17.08
C THR A 343 -22.76 28.27 16.98
N ARG A 344 -23.14 27.80 15.79
CA ARG A 344 -23.41 26.38 15.52
C ARG A 344 -22.17 25.50 15.66
N LEU A 345 -21.01 25.96 15.16
CA LEU A 345 -19.72 25.31 15.35
C LEU A 345 -19.39 25.16 16.84
N ARG A 346 -19.66 26.20 17.64
CA ARG A 346 -19.42 26.17 19.09
C ARG A 346 -20.36 25.19 19.81
N GLU A 347 -21.65 25.17 19.48
CA GLU A 347 -22.60 24.17 19.99
C GLU A 347 -22.10 22.75 19.69
N THR A 348 -21.88 22.45 18.40
CA THR A 348 -21.41 21.16 17.92
C THR A 348 -20.09 20.74 18.56
N SER A 349 -19.13 21.67 18.76
CA SER A 349 -17.86 21.36 19.42
C SER A 349 -18.04 21.01 20.91
N LEU A 350 -18.97 21.68 21.61
CA LEU A 350 -19.28 21.40 23.02
C LEU A 350 -20.04 20.08 23.18
N ASP A 351 -20.94 19.75 22.26
CA ASP A 351 -21.61 18.45 22.23
C ASP A 351 -20.60 17.32 21.96
N VAL A 352 -19.81 17.43 20.89
CA VAL A 352 -18.80 16.43 20.49
C VAL A 352 -17.71 16.22 21.55
N SER A 353 -17.27 17.26 22.26
CA SER A 353 -16.26 17.13 23.33
C SER A 353 -16.65 16.22 24.50
N GLN A 354 -17.93 15.86 24.64
CA GLN A 354 -18.40 14.88 25.64
C GLN A 354 -18.16 13.42 25.21
N TYR A 355 -17.78 13.20 23.94
CA TYR A 355 -17.65 11.89 23.28
C TYR A 355 -16.31 11.69 22.55
N GLU A 356 -15.34 12.60 22.70
CA GLU A 356 -13.98 12.50 22.11
C GLU A 356 -13.05 11.48 22.81
N ASP A 357 -13.57 10.80 23.84
CA ASP A 357 -12.94 9.65 24.50
C ASP A 357 -13.27 8.32 23.84
N VAL A 358 -14.27 8.28 22.95
CA VAL A 358 -14.50 7.12 22.06
C VAL A 358 -13.39 7.07 21.00
N PRO A 359 -12.68 5.95 20.83
CA PRO A 359 -11.75 5.76 19.72
C PRO A 359 -12.39 6.03 18.35
N PHE A 360 -11.67 6.75 17.49
CA PHE A 360 -12.11 7.04 16.12
C PHE A 360 -12.46 5.75 15.35
N GLU A 361 -11.72 4.68 15.60
CA GLU A 361 -11.86 3.36 14.97
C GLU A 361 -13.19 2.70 15.35
N GLN A 362 -13.63 2.84 16.61
CA GLN A 362 -14.95 2.38 17.05
C GLN A 362 -16.06 3.19 16.39
N VAL A 363 -15.88 4.50 16.19
CA VAL A 363 -16.84 5.36 15.44
C VAL A 363 -16.93 4.92 13.98
N VAL A 364 -15.79 4.69 13.31
CA VAL A 364 -15.74 4.21 11.91
C VAL A 364 -16.42 2.84 11.79
N GLN A 365 -16.16 1.91 12.71
CA GLN A 365 -16.79 0.59 12.73
C GLN A 365 -18.30 0.69 12.95
N ALA A 366 -18.73 1.49 13.92
CA ALA A 366 -20.13 1.70 14.26
C ALA A 366 -20.94 2.21 13.05
N LEU A 367 -20.39 3.17 12.30
CA LEU A 367 -21.04 3.73 11.11
C LEU A 367 -21.03 2.76 9.91
N ARG A 368 -19.95 1.98 9.72
CA ARG A 368 -19.86 0.99 8.62
C ARG A 368 -20.97 -0.07 8.66
N SER A 369 -21.54 -0.36 9.82
CA SER A 369 -22.69 -1.27 9.95
C SER A 369 -24.00 -0.75 9.32
N GLU A 370 -24.05 0.54 8.94
CA GLU A 370 -25.27 1.23 8.46
C GLU A 370 -25.11 1.85 7.06
N GLN A 371 -23.92 1.82 6.46
CA GLN A 371 -23.61 2.50 5.19
C GLN A 371 -23.54 1.53 3.99
N PRO A 372 -24.06 1.91 2.80
CA PRO A 372 -23.90 1.13 1.57
C PRO A 372 -22.45 0.98 1.12
N SER A 373 -22.09 -0.17 0.51
CA SER A 373 -20.77 -0.36 -0.11
C SER A 373 -20.51 0.66 -1.21
N GLY A 374 -19.59 1.60 -0.96
CA GLY A 374 -19.18 2.64 -1.92
C GLY A 374 -19.39 4.08 -1.43
N THR A 375 -19.77 4.30 -0.18
CA THR A 375 -19.77 5.65 0.42
C THR A 375 -18.37 6.25 0.50
N ALA A 376 -18.32 7.59 0.42
CA ALA A 376 -17.10 8.38 0.49
C ALA A 376 -16.36 8.25 1.85
N PRO A 377 -15.08 8.65 1.92
CA PRO A 377 -14.35 8.76 3.18
C PRO A 377 -15.09 9.61 4.22
N LEU A 378 -15.00 9.20 5.50
CA LEU A 378 -15.58 9.95 6.62
C LEU A 378 -14.94 11.34 6.75
N ILE A 379 -13.65 11.45 6.46
CA ILE A 379 -12.87 12.69 6.41
C ILE A 379 -12.30 12.84 5.01
N GLN A 380 -12.60 13.98 4.39
CA GLN A 380 -12.09 14.39 3.07
C GLN A 380 -11.33 15.73 3.19
N ALA A 381 -11.79 16.60 4.10
CA ALA A 381 -11.15 17.85 4.46
C ALA A 381 -10.59 17.79 5.89
N TRP A 382 -9.40 18.35 6.11
CA TRP A 382 -8.73 18.37 7.41
C TRP A 382 -8.40 19.80 7.87
N PHE A 383 -8.52 20.08 9.16
CA PHE A 383 -8.14 21.36 9.75
C PHE A 383 -7.32 21.15 11.03
N ALA A 384 -6.14 21.74 11.08
CA ALA A 384 -5.30 21.81 12.28
C ALA A 384 -4.90 23.26 12.55
N HIS A 385 -4.89 23.65 13.83
CA HIS A 385 -4.45 24.98 14.25
C HIS A 385 -3.63 24.89 15.54
N MET A 386 -2.38 25.31 15.46
CA MET A 386 -1.37 25.17 16.52
C MET A 386 -0.95 26.56 17.00
N LYS A 387 -1.31 26.91 18.24
CA LYS A 387 -0.88 28.17 18.88
C LYS A 387 0.25 27.91 19.88
N GLY A 388 1.33 28.70 19.80
CA GLY A 388 2.46 28.64 20.75
C GLY A 388 3.36 27.41 20.63
N LEU A 389 3.18 26.59 19.58
CA LEU A 389 3.95 25.38 19.28
C LEU A 389 4.96 25.58 18.12
N VAL A 390 5.15 26.82 17.69
CA VAL A 390 5.78 27.16 16.38
C VAL A 390 6.89 28.21 16.51
N GLU A 391 7.45 28.36 17.70
CA GLU A 391 8.72 29.09 17.89
C GLU A 391 9.89 28.15 17.59
N ALA A 392 10.84 28.60 16.77
CA ALA A 392 12.02 27.81 16.43
C ALA A 392 12.90 27.58 17.68
N PRO A 393 13.53 26.40 17.81
CA PRO A 393 14.23 26.01 19.04
C PRO A 393 15.46 26.87 19.29
N GLN A 394 15.56 27.45 20.48
CA GLN A 394 16.61 28.42 20.82
C GLN A 394 17.96 27.72 21.04
N ILE A 395 18.72 27.49 19.96
CA ILE A 395 20.04 26.87 19.98
C ILE A 395 21.08 27.90 20.43
N ALA A 396 21.84 27.57 21.46
CA ALA A 396 22.81 28.50 22.06
C ALA A 396 23.89 28.95 21.06
N GLY A 397 23.94 30.26 20.79
CA GLY A 397 24.88 30.87 19.85
C GLY A 397 24.45 30.77 18.37
N ALA A 398 23.19 30.45 18.08
CA ALA A 398 22.66 30.38 16.71
C ALA A 398 21.35 31.18 16.54
N GLU A 399 21.12 31.68 15.33
CA GLU A 399 19.77 32.04 14.87
C GLU A 399 19.09 30.79 14.29
N THR A 400 17.79 30.61 14.56
CA THR A 400 17.05 29.41 14.13
C THR A 400 15.69 29.75 13.53
N THR A 401 15.29 29.03 12.48
CA THR A 401 13.96 29.12 11.87
C THR A 401 13.48 27.73 11.48
N TYR A 402 12.17 27.47 11.54
CA TYR A 402 11.62 26.26 10.92
C TYR A 402 11.77 26.33 9.41
N GLU A 403 12.37 25.29 8.84
CA GLU A 403 12.37 25.02 7.42
C GLU A 403 11.19 24.08 7.14
N ILE A 404 10.26 24.52 6.30
CA ILE A 404 9.21 23.63 5.78
C ILE A 404 9.74 23.06 4.46
N VAL A 405 9.55 21.76 4.23
CA VAL A 405 9.85 21.05 2.99
C VAL A 405 8.55 20.45 2.46
N ASP A 406 8.37 20.41 1.13
CA ASP A 406 7.20 19.76 0.53
C ASP A 406 7.49 18.27 0.28
N ALA A 407 7.06 17.42 1.21
CA ALA A 407 7.21 15.96 1.18
C ALA A 407 6.51 15.25 0.00
N LYS A 408 5.73 15.97 -0.81
CA LYS A 408 5.00 15.45 -1.99
C LYS A 408 3.98 14.34 -1.67
N ASN A 409 3.47 14.30 -0.44
CA ASN A 409 2.39 13.43 0.01
C ASN A 409 1.20 14.28 0.49
N ALA A 410 0.00 13.70 0.47
CA ALA A 410 -1.22 14.31 1.02
C ALA A 410 -2.04 13.24 1.73
N ARG A 411 -2.46 13.51 2.97
CA ARG A 411 -3.21 12.55 3.81
C ARG A 411 -4.72 12.66 3.64
N PHE A 412 -5.17 13.81 3.18
CA PHE A 412 -6.55 14.14 2.88
C PHE A 412 -6.60 14.93 1.57
N GLU A 413 -7.77 14.98 0.95
CA GLU A 413 -7.95 15.62 -0.36
C GLU A 413 -7.61 17.12 -0.30
N LEU A 414 -7.98 17.78 0.80
CA LEU A 414 -7.55 19.15 1.14
C LEU A 414 -7.33 19.31 2.65
N SER A 415 -6.10 19.60 3.06
CA SER A 415 -5.69 19.85 4.45
C SER A 415 -5.35 21.33 4.64
N LEU A 416 -5.90 21.98 5.67
CA LEU A 416 -5.48 23.31 6.12
C LEU A 416 -4.80 23.22 7.49
N ILE A 417 -3.52 23.57 7.54
CA ILE A 417 -2.71 23.58 8.76
C ILE A 417 -2.31 25.03 9.05
N LEU A 418 -2.63 25.53 10.24
CA LEU A 418 -2.37 26.91 10.66
C LEU A 418 -1.49 26.97 11.91
N ALA A 419 -0.62 27.97 11.94
CA ALA A 419 0.39 28.19 12.98
C ALA A 419 0.26 29.62 13.53
N GLU A 420 -0.04 29.78 14.81
CA GLU A 420 -0.23 31.07 15.49
C GLU A 420 0.86 31.32 16.55
N SER A 421 1.50 32.48 16.45
CA SER A 421 2.45 33.03 17.43
C SER A 421 2.13 34.50 17.68
N ASP A 422 2.79 35.12 18.66
CA ASP A 422 2.65 36.56 18.93
C ASP A 422 3.12 37.44 17.74
N SER A 423 3.92 36.90 16.81
CA SER A 423 4.38 37.62 15.61
C SER A 423 3.37 37.59 14.46
N GLY A 424 2.52 36.56 14.35
CA GLY A 424 1.70 36.35 13.17
C GLY A 424 0.94 35.02 13.15
N ILE A 425 0.13 34.84 12.10
CA ILE A 425 -0.42 33.53 11.73
C ILE A 425 0.13 33.17 10.35
N SER A 426 0.80 32.02 10.27
CA SER A 426 1.18 31.39 9.00
C SER A 426 0.31 30.16 8.76
N GLY A 427 0.31 29.67 7.52
CA GLY A 427 -0.55 28.58 7.10
C GLY A 427 -0.01 27.80 5.92
N ILE A 428 -0.46 26.55 5.83
CA ILE A 428 -0.15 25.60 4.77
C ILE A 428 -1.49 25.02 4.28
N PHE A 429 -1.70 25.02 2.97
CA PHE A 429 -2.63 24.09 2.33
C PHE A 429 -1.82 22.94 1.75
N GLU A 430 -2.04 21.72 2.26
CA GLU A 430 -1.62 20.45 1.67
C GLU A 430 -2.81 19.89 0.88
N TYR A 431 -2.56 19.31 -0.30
CA TYR A 431 -3.62 18.88 -1.22
C TYR A 431 -3.19 17.73 -2.12
N ASP A 432 -4.13 16.88 -2.51
CA ASP A 432 -3.92 15.86 -3.55
C ASP A 432 -3.82 16.54 -4.93
N VAL A 433 -2.75 16.24 -5.69
CA VAL A 433 -2.43 16.94 -6.95
C VAL A 433 -3.22 16.46 -8.16
N GLU A 434 -3.90 15.31 -8.09
CA GLU A 434 -4.83 14.85 -9.13
C GLU A 434 -6.17 15.60 -9.05
N LEU A 435 -6.53 16.06 -7.85
CA LEU A 435 -7.66 16.97 -7.63
C LEU A 435 -7.27 18.43 -7.87
N PHE A 436 -6.30 18.98 -7.13
CA PHE A 436 -6.04 20.42 -7.09
C PHE A 436 -4.72 20.82 -7.79
N SER A 437 -4.77 21.85 -8.64
CA SER A 437 -3.56 22.48 -9.17
C SER A 437 -3.01 23.56 -8.22
N ALA A 438 -1.71 23.85 -8.30
CA ALA A 438 -1.10 24.93 -7.52
C ALA A 438 -1.79 26.30 -7.76
N ASP A 439 -2.13 26.63 -9.01
CA ASP A 439 -2.88 27.86 -9.35
C ASP A 439 -4.26 27.91 -8.71
N MET A 440 -4.92 26.75 -8.57
CA MET A 440 -6.21 26.64 -7.88
C MET A 440 -6.02 26.88 -6.38
N VAL A 441 -5.03 26.25 -5.74
CA VAL A 441 -4.79 26.38 -4.29
C VAL A 441 -4.27 27.77 -3.91
N ALA A 442 -3.50 28.44 -4.77
CA ALA A 442 -3.16 29.85 -4.60
C ALA A 442 -4.43 30.74 -4.57
N LYS A 443 -5.40 30.48 -5.45
CA LYS A 443 -6.70 31.16 -5.44
C LYS A 443 -7.55 30.75 -4.20
N LEU A 444 -7.41 29.53 -3.67
CA LEU A 444 -8.04 29.13 -2.39
C LEU A 444 -7.45 29.89 -1.20
N ILE A 445 -6.14 30.10 -1.17
CA ILE A 445 -5.43 30.87 -0.13
C ILE A 445 -5.94 32.31 -0.07
N ASP A 446 -6.00 33.00 -1.21
CA ASP A 446 -6.48 34.39 -1.24
C ASP A 446 -7.98 34.49 -0.96
N ARG A 447 -8.77 33.51 -1.40
CA ARG A 447 -10.19 33.37 -1.03
C ARG A 447 -10.36 33.13 0.47
N PHE A 448 -9.53 32.32 1.11
CA PHE A 448 -9.58 32.07 2.55
C PHE A 448 -9.24 33.35 3.35
N LYS A 449 -8.16 34.06 2.97
CA LYS A 449 -7.83 35.37 3.56
C LYS A 449 -8.98 36.38 3.42
N ALA A 450 -9.61 36.45 2.24
CA ALA A 450 -10.74 37.34 1.98
C ALA A 450 -12.02 36.93 2.74
N ILE A 451 -12.25 35.63 2.97
CA ILE A 451 -13.33 35.13 3.83
C ILE A 451 -13.07 35.56 5.28
N VAL A 452 -11.87 35.30 5.81
CA VAL A 452 -11.50 35.66 7.19
C VAL A 452 -11.63 37.18 7.41
N GLN A 453 -11.14 38.00 6.47
CA GLN A 453 -11.25 39.46 6.56
C GLN A 453 -12.69 39.97 6.59
N GLN A 454 -13.57 39.40 5.75
CA GLN A 454 -14.99 39.77 5.74
C GLN A 454 -15.73 39.28 6.98
N ALA A 455 -15.43 38.06 7.42
CA ALA A 455 -16.02 37.42 8.58
C ALA A 455 -15.75 38.19 9.88
N VAL A 456 -14.50 38.58 10.15
CA VAL A 456 -14.14 39.38 11.34
C VAL A 456 -14.60 40.84 11.22
N GLY A 457 -14.64 41.40 10.01
CA GLY A 457 -15.05 42.78 9.75
C GLY A 457 -16.57 43.00 9.75
N ARG A 458 -17.36 41.99 9.39
CA ARG A 458 -18.83 42.03 9.36
C ARG A 458 -19.40 40.62 9.68
N PRO A 459 -19.50 40.21 10.96
CA PRO A 459 -19.98 38.88 11.34
C PRO A 459 -21.40 38.53 10.86
N ALA A 460 -22.24 39.53 10.56
CA ALA A 460 -23.56 39.37 9.95
C ALA A 460 -23.52 39.17 8.41
N VAL A 461 -22.36 38.93 7.81
CA VAL A 461 -22.21 38.50 6.41
C VAL A 461 -22.81 37.10 6.21
N THR A 462 -23.55 36.88 5.13
CA THR A 462 -24.08 35.54 4.80
C THR A 462 -23.05 34.69 4.05
N LEU A 463 -23.15 33.36 4.13
CA LEU A 463 -22.23 32.47 3.40
C LEU A 463 -22.30 32.67 1.87
N LYS A 464 -23.45 33.12 1.37
CA LYS A 464 -23.71 33.57 -0.01
C LYS A 464 -23.03 34.89 -0.36
N GLU A 465 -22.89 35.82 0.59
CA GLU A 465 -22.11 37.05 0.39
C GLU A 465 -20.60 36.79 0.49
N LEU A 466 -20.17 35.76 1.24
CA LEU A 466 -18.79 35.25 1.21
C LEU A 466 -18.45 34.52 -0.10
N ARG A 467 -19.46 34.13 -0.91
CA ARG A 467 -19.27 33.41 -2.18
C ARG A 467 -18.83 34.36 -3.29
N VAL A 468 -17.53 34.40 -3.54
CA VAL A 468 -16.98 34.91 -4.81
C VAL A 468 -17.18 33.86 -5.91
N ASN A 469 -17.43 34.29 -7.16
CA ASN A 469 -17.68 33.38 -8.29
C ASN A 469 -16.53 32.38 -8.50
N LEU A 470 -16.87 31.16 -8.93
CA LEU A 470 -15.93 30.07 -9.23
C LEU A 470 -15.45 30.10 -10.70
N GLY A 471 -15.94 31.04 -11.52
CA GLY A 471 -15.69 31.10 -12.96
C GLY A 471 -14.21 31.22 -13.35
N ASP A 472 -13.38 31.77 -12.47
CA ASP A 472 -11.94 31.96 -12.70
C ASP A 472 -11.08 30.76 -12.22
N LEU A 473 -11.71 29.66 -11.79
CA LEU A 473 -11.05 28.41 -11.40
C LEU A 473 -11.05 27.35 -12.53
N ALA A 474 -11.90 27.52 -13.56
CA ALA A 474 -12.03 26.60 -14.68
C ALA A 474 -11.53 27.23 -15.99
N GLU A 475 -10.22 27.12 -16.26
CA GLU A 475 -9.63 27.47 -17.57
C GLU A 475 -9.95 26.38 -18.62
N PRO A 476 -10.34 26.75 -19.86
CA PRO A 476 -10.63 25.79 -20.93
C PRO A 476 -9.34 25.20 -21.55
N SER A 477 -9.46 23.98 -22.07
CA SER A 477 -8.34 23.17 -22.57
C SER A 477 -7.62 23.75 -23.82
N THR A 478 -6.59 24.58 -23.62
CA THR A 478 -5.56 24.86 -24.63
C THR A 478 -4.15 24.94 -24.04
N VAL A 479 -3.23 24.10 -24.53
CA VAL A 479 -1.79 24.16 -24.20
C VAL A 479 -1.12 25.29 -25.00
N PRO A 480 -0.46 26.28 -24.37
CA PRO A 480 0.30 27.29 -25.09
C PRO A 480 1.62 26.73 -25.63
N THR A 481 1.74 26.59 -26.95
CA THR A 481 2.99 26.15 -27.60
C THR A 481 3.98 27.32 -27.73
N VAL A 482 5.05 27.33 -26.93
CA VAL A 482 6.19 28.25 -27.12
C VAL A 482 7.54 27.52 -27.01
N LEU A 483 8.12 27.25 -28.18
CA LEU A 483 9.56 27.17 -28.48
C LEU A 483 10.50 26.35 -27.56
N ARG A 484 10.82 25.13 -28.02
CA ARG A 484 12.23 24.66 -28.05
C ARG A 484 12.70 24.68 -29.50
N GLU A 485 13.79 25.37 -29.79
CA GLU A 485 14.34 25.46 -31.16
C GLU A 485 15.01 24.15 -31.59
N THR A 486 14.93 23.84 -32.89
CA THR A 486 15.41 22.60 -33.49
C THR A 486 16.84 22.71 -34.02
N ALA A 487 17.69 21.72 -33.72
CA ALA A 487 18.97 21.52 -34.37
C ALA A 487 19.06 20.11 -35.01
N THR A 488 18.47 19.92 -36.18
CA THR A 488 18.49 18.64 -36.93
C THR A 488 19.41 18.70 -38.15
N GLY A 489 20.52 17.96 -38.10
CA GLY A 489 21.32 17.58 -39.28
C GLY A 489 20.65 16.46 -40.08
N THR A 490 20.99 16.31 -41.37
CA THR A 490 20.15 15.60 -42.36
C THR A 490 20.86 14.50 -43.18
N TYR A 491 20.07 13.77 -43.97
CA TYR A 491 20.42 12.71 -44.95
C TYR A 491 20.77 11.32 -44.38
N GLY A 492 20.49 10.20 -45.07
CA GLY A 492 19.83 10.05 -46.38
C GLY A 492 19.54 8.57 -46.73
N SER A 493 18.66 8.33 -47.72
CA SER A 493 18.12 6.98 -48.03
C SER A 493 18.92 6.16 -49.04
N GLY A 494 18.92 4.82 -48.92
CA GLY A 494 19.45 3.92 -49.97
C GLY A 494 19.04 2.44 -49.84
N ARG A 495 18.21 1.93 -50.78
CA ARG A 495 17.87 0.50 -50.95
C ARG A 495 18.65 -0.12 -52.12
N LYS A 496 19.08 -1.39 -52.00
CA LYS A 496 19.14 -2.35 -53.13
C LYS A 496 19.28 -3.82 -52.68
N LYS A 497 18.86 -4.75 -53.55
CA LYS A 497 18.93 -6.23 -53.40
C LYS A 497 19.93 -6.81 -54.41
N LEU A 498 20.55 -7.96 -54.13
CA LEU A 498 20.40 -9.24 -54.89
C LEU A 498 21.12 -10.42 -54.18
N SER A 499 21.25 -11.60 -54.82
CA SER A 499 21.42 -12.92 -54.16
C SER A 499 22.22 -13.97 -54.97
N LEU A 500 22.46 -15.16 -54.34
CA LEU A 500 23.02 -16.45 -54.89
C LEU A 500 24.57 -16.52 -54.94
N THR A 501 25.27 -17.68 -54.85
CA THR A 501 24.90 -19.13 -54.97
C THR A 501 25.88 -20.09 -54.25
N LYS A 502 25.41 -21.29 -53.80
CA LYS A 502 25.95 -22.70 -53.86
C LYS A 502 27.48 -23.03 -53.94
N THR A 503 28.04 -24.20 -53.55
CA THR A 503 27.55 -25.63 -53.42
C THR A 503 28.54 -26.59 -52.68
N HIS A 504 28.04 -27.68 -52.04
CA HIS A 504 28.62 -29.05 -51.82
C HIS A 504 30.05 -29.26 -51.22
N ALA A 505 30.41 -30.32 -50.46
CA ALA A 505 29.77 -31.52 -49.83
C ALA A 505 30.73 -32.03 -48.68
N PHE A 506 30.80 -33.25 -48.10
CA PHE A 506 30.34 -34.65 -48.32
C PHE A 506 30.33 -35.42 -46.95
N ALA A 507 30.10 -36.75 -46.90
CA ALA A 507 30.11 -37.61 -45.67
C ALA A 507 30.74 -39.01 -45.89
N PRO A 508 30.94 -39.87 -44.86
CA PRO A 508 29.91 -40.89 -44.55
C PRO A 508 29.80 -41.33 -43.05
N ALA A 509 28.78 -42.15 -42.74
CA ALA A 509 28.51 -42.76 -41.42
C ALA A 509 27.76 -44.11 -41.53
N PRO A 510 27.64 -44.87 -40.42
CA PRO A 510 26.41 -45.60 -40.03
C PRO A 510 26.08 -45.40 -38.53
N SER A 511 24.92 -45.73 -37.93
CA SER A 511 23.57 -46.13 -38.35
C SER A 511 22.61 -45.83 -37.15
N LYS A 512 21.30 -45.53 -37.24
CA LYS A 512 20.14 -46.15 -37.96
C LYS A 512 19.74 -47.54 -37.41
N VAL A 513 18.45 -47.91 -37.25
CA VAL A 513 17.14 -47.38 -37.72
C VAL A 513 16.10 -47.52 -36.57
N ALA A 514 14.91 -46.90 -36.49
CA ALA A 514 14.40 -45.50 -36.61
C ALA A 514 12.85 -45.54 -36.49
N SER A 515 12.17 -44.42 -36.20
CA SER A 515 10.70 -44.28 -36.28
C SER A 515 10.27 -43.10 -37.19
N THR A 516 9.04 -43.15 -37.72
CA THR A 516 8.58 -42.27 -38.82
C THR A 516 7.82 -41.04 -38.37
N SER A 517 8.10 -39.88 -38.96
CA SER A 517 7.21 -38.70 -38.97
C SER A 517 7.06 -38.15 -40.38
N THR A 518 5.88 -37.61 -40.70
CA THR A 518 5.60 -36.93 -41.98
C THR A 518 6.19 -35.52 -42.01
N GLY A 519 6.65 -35.10 -43.19
CA GLY A 519 7.57 -33.98 -43.33
C GLY A 519 6.93 -32.59 -43.28
N ALA A 520 7.56 -31.71 -42.50
CA ALA A 520 7.66 -30.28 -42.78
C ALA A 520 9.16 -29.97 -43.01
N THR A 521 9.48 -28.97 -43.83
CA THR A 521 10.88 -28.62 -44.12
C THR A 521 11.48 -27.80 -42.97
N SER A 522 12.42 -28.38 -42.22
CA SER A 522 13.28 -27.67 -41.26
C SER A 522 13.94 -26.47 -41.93
N SER A 523 13.81 -25.30 -41.33
CA SER A 523 14.19 -24.01 -41.96
C SER A 523 15.72 -23.80 -42.01
N GLY A 524 16.46 -24.57 -41.21
CA GLY A 524 17.88 -24.36 -40.92
C GLY A 524 18.15 -23.24 -39.90
N GLN A 525 17.15 -22.41 -39.58
CA GLN A 525 17.22 -21.32 -38.60
C GLN A 525 17.16 -21.81 -37.15
N GLU A 526 16.82 -23.09 -36.93
CA GLU A 526 17.03 -23.81 -35.68
C GLU A 526 18.48 -23.63 -35.15
N ASN A 527 19.46 -23.59 -36.05
CA ASN A 527 20.87 -23.38 -35.72
C ASN A 527 21.25 -21.92 -35.40
N TRP A 528 20.29 -20.98 -35.43
CA TRP A 528 20.53 -19.56 -35.12
C TRP A 528 20.36 -19.20 -33.64
N VAL A 529 20.08 -20.19 -32.80
CA VAL A 529 20.06 -20.08 -31.34
C VAL A 529 21.03 -21.06 -30.70
N ASP A 530 21.50 -20.76 -29.49
CA ASP A 530 21.99 -21.76 -28.53
C ASP A 530 20.88 -22.11 -27.53
N VAL A 531 20.92 -23.35 -27.02
CA VAL A 531 19.98 -23.87 -26.03
C VAL A 531 20.77 -24.57 -24.93
N GLU A 532 20.75 -24.01 -23.72
CA GLU A 532 21.60 -24.43 -22.59
C GLU A 532 20.89 -24.24 -21.24
N PRO A 533 21.21 -25.02 -20.19
CA PRO A 533 20.58 -24.83 -18.88
C PRO A 533 20.98 -23.49 -18.25
N LEU A 534 20.03 -22.76 -17.66
CA LEU A 534 20.30 -21.46 -17.03
C LEU A 534 21.24 -21.57 -15.81
N LEU A 535 21.20 -22.70 -15.12
CA LEU A 535 22.00 -23.01 -13.94
C LEU A 535 22.65 -24.38 -14.13
N PRO A 536 23.98 -24.55 -13.96
CA PRO A 536 24.69 -25.78 -14.36
C PRO A 536 24.12 -27.10 -13.79
N ASP A 537 23.60 -27.06 -12.56
CA ASP A 537 23.05 -28.24 -11.86
C ASP A 537 21.52 -28.39 -12.00
N LYS A 538 20.87 -27.69 -12.95
CA LYS A 538 19.41 -27.70 -13.15
C LYS A 538 19.03 -27.99 -14.60
N SER A 539 18.02 -28.84 -14.77
CA SER A 539 17.40 -29.13 -16.08
C SER A 539 16.36 -28.09 -16.51
N ILE A 540 16.01 -27.12 -15.66
CA ILE A 540 15.04 -26.05 -15.94
C ILE A 540 15.47 -24.71 -15.31
N PRO A 541 15.13 -23.57 -15.94
CA PRO A 541 14.70 -23.46 -17.34
C PRO A 541 15.89 -23.68 -18.29
N MET A 542 15.62 -24.14 -19.51
CA MET A 542 16.59 -24.06 -20.59
C MET A 542 16.51 -22.66 -21.21
N VAL A 543 17.65 -21.98 -21.30
CA VAL A 543 17.74 -20.67 -21.95
C VAL A 543 17.92 -20.89 -23.45
N VAL A 544 17.11 -20.19 -24.24
CA VAL A 544 17.30 -20.02 -25.68
C VAL A 544 17.92 -18.64 -25.88
N ARG A 545 19.09 -18.57 -26.52
CA ARG A 545 19.82 -17.32 -26.79
C ARG A 545 20.11 -17.16 -28.29
N PRO A 546 19.98 -15.97 -28.89
CA PRO A 546 20.25 -15.76 -30.31
C PRO A 546 21.76 -15.69 -30.61
N LYS A 547 22.21 -16.41 -31.64
CA LYS A 547 23.59 -16.34 -32.20
C LYS A 547 23.82 -15.11 -33.08
N LEU A 548 22.75 -14.39 -33.42
CA LEU A 548 22.74 -13.27 -34.35
C LEU A 548 22.14 -12.04 -33.66
N ASN A 549 22.93 -10.98 -33.51
CA ASN A 549 22.48 -9.73 -32.91
C ASN A 549 21.27 -9.18 -33.67
N GLY A 550 20.18 -8.89 -32.95
CA GLY A 550 18.93 -8.38 -33.53
C GLY A 550 18.03 -9.43 -34.18
N LEU A 551 18.24 -10.74 -33.92
CA LEU A 551 17.29 -11.78 -34.30
C LEU A 551 15.95 -11.55 -33.57
N ASN A 552 14.88 -11.29 -34.32
CA ASN A 552 13.56 -11.01 -33.74
C ASN A 552 12.88 -12.31 -33.25
N LEU A 553 12.50 -12.37 -31.97
CA LEU A 553 11.91 -13.55 -31.36
C LEU A 553 10.60 -14.00 -32.04
N MET A 554 9.69 -13.08 -32.36
CA MET A 554 8.42 -13.40 -33.04
C MET A 554 8.68 -13.99 -34.43
N GLU A 555 9.52 -13.35 -35.25
CA GLU A 555 9.78 -13.81 -36.62
C GLU A 555 10.54 -15.15 -36.63
N TRP A 556 11.51 -15.33 -35.74
CA TRP A 556 12.20 -16.61 -35.58
C TRP A 556 11.24 -17.70 -35.10
N ALA A 557 10.45 -17.46 -34.05
CA ALA A 557 9.49 -18.44 -33.54
C ALA A 557 8.45 -18.82 -34.60
N ARG A 558 7.94 -17.87 -35.39
CA ARG A 558 6.95 -18.13 -36.44
C ARG A 558 7.48 -19.02 -37.57
N ASN A 559 8.79 -18.95 -37.84
CA ASN A 559 9.46 -19.81 -38.83
C ASN A 559 9.94 -21.15 -38.24
N ASN A 560 9.88 -21.33 -36.92
CA ASN A 560 10.44 -22.46 -36.19
C ASN A 560 9.48 -22.98 -35.08
N SER A 561 8.16 -22.80 -35.25
CA SER A 561 7.14 -23.04 -34.20
C SER A 561 7.21 -24.47 -33.66
N ARG A 562 7.33 -25.44 -34.56
CA ARG A 562 7.50 -26.86 -34.23
C ARG A 562 8.78 -27.15 -33.44
N TYR A 563 9.88 -26.43 -33.70
CA TYR A 563 11.12 -26.60 -32.93
C TYR A 563 11.01 -26.00 -31.53
N VAL A 564 10.35 -24.84 -31.39
CA VAL A 564 9.99 -24.26 -30.08
C VAL A 564 9.09 -25.23 -29.29
N GLU A 565 8.16 -25.90 -29.97
CA GLU A 565 7.27 -26.89 -29.36
C GLU A 565 7.99 -28.20 -28.98
N ASP A 566 8.84 -28.76 -29.86
CA ASP A 566 9.65 -29.95 -29.56
C ASP A 566 10.58 -29.68 -28.35
N LEU A 567 11.23 -28.50 -28.30
CA LEU A 567 12.01 -28.04 -27.14
C LEU A 567 11.17 -27.93 -25.85
N LEU A 568 9.92 -27.45 -25.96
CA LEU A 568 9.02 -27.31 -24.80
C LEU A 568 8.61 -28.68 -24.26
N TRP A 569 8.35 -29.66 -25.11
CA TRP A 569 7.97 -31.00 -24.66
C TRP A 569 9.12 -31.79 -24.03
N GLU A 570 10.36 -31.57 -24.50
CA GLU A 570 11.59 -32.13 -23.92
C GLU A 570 11.95 -31.45 -22.58
N HIS A 571 12.06 -30.12 -22.57
CA HIS A 571 12.65 -29.37 -21.47
C HIS A 571 11.65 -28.70 -20.51
N ARG A 572 10.37 -28.63 -20.87
CA ARG A 572 9.22 -28.25 -20.01
C ARG A 572 9.16 -26.77 -19.62
N ALA A 573 10.30 -26.11 -19.43
CA ALA A 573 10.43 -24.68 -19.18
C ALA A 573 11.52 -24.07 -20.05
N LEU A 574 11.14 -23.11 -20.91
CA LEU A 574 12.03 -22.35 -21.78
C LEU A 574 12.09 -20.88 -21.33
N LEU A 575 13.27 -20.27 -21.47
CA LEU A 575 13.52 -18.85 -21.25
C LEU A 575 14.23 -18.26 -22.48
N PHE A 576 13.55 -17.40 -23.22
CA PHE A 576 14.09 -16.70 -24.38
C PHE A 576 14.72 -15.39 -23.92
N ARG A 577 16.06 -15.30 -24.00
CA ARG A 577 16.86 -14.20 -23.44
C ARG A 577 17.74 -13.57 -24.52
N GLY A 578 17.86 -12.23 -24.51
CA GLY A 578 18.73 -11.48 -25.42
C GLY A 578 18.19 -11.25 -26.85
N PHE A 579 16.93 -11.58 -27.14
CA PHE A 579 16.28 -11.27 -28.43
C PHE A 579 15.83 -9.80 -28.57
N GLY A 580 15.89 -9.02 -27.49
CA GLY A 580 15.33 -7.67 -27.38
C GLY A 580 13.87 -7.69 -26.92
N SER A 581 13.47 -6.69 -26.12
CA SER A 581 12.21 -6.74 -25.35
C SER A 581 10.94 -6.71 -26.18
N GLY A 582 10.90 -5.95 -27.28
CA GLY A 582 9.76 -5.88 -28.21
C GLY A 582 8.46 -5.32 -27.65
N GLY A 583 8.39 -5.04 -26.34
CA GLY A 583 7.21 -4.55 -25.64
C GLY A 583 6.01 -5.51 -25.68
N ILE A 584 4.83 -4.96 -25.40
CA ILE A 584 3.56 -5.70 -25.41
C ILE A 584 3.29 -6.33 -26.78
N GLU A 585 3.59 -5.63 -27.88
CA GLU A 585 3.40 -6.14 -29.25
C GLU A 585 4.33 -7.32 -29.57
N GLY A 586 5.61 -7.25 -29.15
CA GLY A 586 6.56 -8.35 -29.31
C GLY A 586 6.18 -9.60 -28.52
N PHE A 587 5.74 -9.42 -27.28
CA PHE A 587 5.20 -10.51 -26.46
C PHE A 587 3.94 -11.12 -27.09
N GLN A 588 2.98 -10.29 -27.53
CA GLN A 588 1.79 -10.77 -28.24
C GLN A 588 2.21 -11.61 -29.45
N GLY A 589 3.05 -11.04 -30.32
CA GLY A 589 3.54 -11.66 -31.55
C GLY A 589 4.21 -13.02 -31.34
N PHE A 590 4.96 -13.17 -30.25
CA PHE A 590 5.55 -14.45 -29.85
C PHE A 590 4.50 -15.49 -29.40
N VAL A 591 3.51 -15.08 -28.59
CA VAL A 591 2.41 -15.98 -28.18
C VAL A 591 1.64 -16.50 -29.40
N GLU A 592 1.40 -15.66 -30.43
CA GLU A 592 0.76 -16.10 -31.69
C GLU A 592 1.66 -16.96 -32.59
N ALA A 593 2.97 -16.99 -32.33
CA ALA A 593 3.95 -17.77 -33.09
C ALA A 593 4.29 -19.13 -32.42
N ALA A 594 4.12 -19.23 -31.10
CA ALA A 594 4.44 -20.41 -30.29
C ALA A 594 3.20 -21.20 -29.81
N SER A 595 2.00 -20.83 -30.25
CA SER A 595 0.77 -21.59 -30.00
C SER A 595 -0.13 -21.66 -31.24
N GLU A 596 -0.69 -22.85 -31.50
CA GLU A 596 -1.53 -23.12 -32.69
C GLU A 596 -3.05 -23.15 -32.36
N GLY A 597 -3.41 -23.04 -31.08
CA GLY A 597 -4.79 -23.20 -30.59
C GLY A 597 -5.46 -21.91 -30.08
N GLU A 598 -6.67 -22.07 -29.57
CA GLU A 598 -7.42 -20.98 -28.94
C GLU A 598 -6.70 -20.45 -27.68
N ARG A 599 -6.48 -19.14 -27.61
CA ARG A 599 -5.97 -18.43 -26.42
C ARG A 599 -7.07 -18.33 -25.37
N LEU A 600 -6.75 -18.48 -24.08
CA LEU A 600 -7.76 -18.26 -23.03
C LEU A 600 -8.27 -16.84 -23.10
N GLU A 601 -9.59 -16.67 -23.14
CA GLU A 601 -10.20 -15.41 -22.72
C GLU A 601 -10.40 -15.53 -21.22
N TYR A 602 -9.61 -14.79 -20.42
CA TYR A 602 -9.71 -14.79 -18.95
C TYR A 602 -11.00 -14.08 -18.51
N LYS A 603 -12.11 -14.78 -18.71
CA LYS A 603 -13.44 -14.53 -18.16
C LYS A 603 -13.71 -15.41 -16.93
N ASP A 604 -12.71 -16.18 -16.49
CA ASP A 604 -12.92 -17.18 -15.46
C ASP A 604 -13.00 -16.54 -14.07
N ARG A 605 -14.19 -16.72 -13.50
CA ARG A 605 -14.78 -15.97 -12.39
C ARG A 605 -14.06 -16.33 -11.09
N SER A 606 -12.96 -15.62 -10.80
CA SER A 606 -11.99 -16.01 -9.76
C SER A 606 -11.34 -14.83 -9.03
N THR A 607 -10.75 -13.90 -9.77
CA THR A 607 -10.15 -12.60 -9.34
C THR A 607 -10.24 -11.59 -10.50
N PRO A 608 -10.53 -10.30 -10.26
CA PRO A 608 -10.44 -9.28 -11.30
C PRO A 608 -8.97 -9.05 -11.73
N ARG A 609 -8.73 -8.93 -13.05
CA ARG A 609 -7.43 -8.55 -13.65
C ARG A 609 -7.63 -7.39 -14.62
N SER A 610 -6.71 -6.43 -14.64
CA SER A 610 -6.67 -5.41 -15.68
C SER A 610 -6.23 -6.03 -17.02
N SER A 611 -6.93 -5.66 -18.09
CA SER A 611 -6.72 -6.16 -19.45
C SER A 611 -6.19 -5.04 -20.33
N TYR A 612 -5.08 -5.29 -21.02
CA TYR A 612 -4.55 -4.39 -22.05
C TYR A 612 -5.12 -4.70 -23.45
N GLY A 613 -6.15 -5.55 -23.53
CA GLY A 613 -6.72 -6.06 -24.77
C GLY A 613 -6.07 -7.36 -25.25
N HIS A 614 -6.56 -7.88 -26.38
CA HIS A 614 -5.98 -9.01 -27.13
C HIS A 614 -5.62 -10.29 -26.35
N ARG A 615 -6.27 -10.52 -25.19
CA ARG A 615 -6.04 -11.64 -24.26
C ARG A 615 -4.64 -11.62 -23.59
N ILE A 616 -4.09 -10.42 -23.35
CA ILE A 616 -2.91 -10.19 -22.50
C ILE A 616 -3.34 -9.54 -21.19
N TYR A 617 -2.79 -10.04 -20.09
CA TYR A 617 -3.13 -9.65 -18.73
C TYR A 617 -1.88 -9.15 -18.01
N ASN A 618 -2.05 -8.20 -17.09
CA ASN A 618 -1.05 -8.01 -16.05
C ASN A 618 -0.99 -9.28 -15.16
N ALA A 619 0.15 -9.54 -14.53
CA ALA A 619 0.21 -10.51 -13.45
C ALA A 619 -0.81 -10.15 -12.35
N THR A 620 -1.35 -11.16 -11.66
CA THR A 620 -2.35 -10.97 -10.59
C THR A 620 -1.89 -9.91 -9.59
N VAL A 621 -2.76 -8.95 -9.30
CA VAL A 621 -2.52 -7.94 -8.26
C VAL A 621 -2.35 -8.67 -6.92
N TYR A 622 -1.12 -8.69 -6.42
CA TYR A 622 -0.70 -9.46 -5.26
C TYR A 622 0.40 -8.68 -4.54
N PRO A 623 0.30 -8.44 -3.21
CA PRO A 623 1.17 -7.52 -2.47
C PRO A 623 2.65 -7.76 -2.77
N GLN A 624 3.43 -6.71 -3.06
CA GLN A 624 4.78 -6.84 -3.66
C GLN A 624 5.77 -7.53 -2.73
N ASP A 625 5.59 -7.33 -1.42
CA ASP A 625 6.25 -7.96 -0.27
C ASP A 625 6.01 -9.48 -0.15
N GLN A 626 4.94 -10.02 -0.75
CA GLN A 626 4.55 -11.43 -0.54
C GLN A 626 5.03 -12.36 -1.65
N SER A 627 5.32 -13.61 -1.29
CA SER A 627 5.63 -14.65 -2.29
C SER A 627 4.36 -15.33 -2.79
N ILE A 628 4.13 -15.31 -4.11
CA ILE A 628 3.12 -16.19 -4.71
C ILE A 628 3.69 -17.62 -4.70
N ARG A 629 3.04 -18.53 -3.97
CA ARG A 629 3.45 -19.94 -3.86
C ARG A 629 3.44 -20.64 -5.22
N LEU A 630 4.27 -21.68 -5.37
CA LEU A 630 4.32 -22.50 -6.58
C LEU A 630 2.95 -23.14 -6.87
N HIS A 631 2.35 -22.83 -8.01
CA HIS A 631 1.04 -23.34 -8.45
C HIS A 631 1.00 -23.56 -9.96
N ASN A 632 -0.01 -24.28 -10.45
CA ASN A 632 -0.24 -24.56 -11.86
C ASN A 632 -1.54 -23.85 -12.25
N GLU A 633 -1.46 -22.85 -13.13
CA GLU A 633 -2.55 -21.89 -13.38
C GLU A 633 -3.78 -22.59 -13.94
N GLY A 634 -4.96 -22.24 -13.43
CA GLY A 634 -6.23 -22.86 -13.81
C GLY A 634 -6.37 -24.36 -13.53
N SER A 635 -5.43 -25.02 -12.85
CA SER A 635 -5.42 -26.50 -12.78
C SER A 635 -6.46 -27.13 -11.83
N TYR A 636 -7.32 -26.33 -11.20
CA TYR A 636 -8.57 -26.78 -10.54
C TYR A 636 -9.82 -26.66 -11.43
N TRP A 637 -9.70 -26.06 -12.63
CA TRP A 637 -10.78 -25.93 -13.61
C TRP A 637 -11.08 -27.26 -14.33
N THR A 638 -12.27 -27.35 -14.93
CA THR A 638 -12.68 -28.39 -15.90
C THR A 638 -11.92 -28.27 -17.22
N ALA A 639 -11.51 -27.05 -17.56
CA ALA A 639 -10.77 -26.68 -18.75
C ALA A 639 -9.56 -25.82 -18.37
N TRP A 640 -8.33 -26.25 -18.66
CA TRP A 640 -7.10 -25.55 -18.23
C TRP A 640 -6.13 -25.28 -19.40
N PRO A 641 -5.31 -24.21 -19.34
CA PRO A 641 -4.32 -23.93 -20.38
C PRO A 641 -3.14 -24.91 -20.30
N LYS A 642 -2.68 -25.40 -21.46
CA LYS A 642 -1.47 -26.23 -21.57
C LYS A 642 -0.19 -25.40 -21.51
N LYS A 643 -0.18 -24.26 -22.20
CA LYS A 643 0.98 -23.38 -22.34
C LYS A 643 0.71 -22.08 -21.59
N ILE A 644 1.64 -21.68 -20.71
CA ILE A 644 1.63 -20.38 -20.05
C ILE A 644 2.90 -19.60 -20.40
N PHE A 645 2.73 -18.30 -20.59
CA PHE A 645 3.74 -17.38 -21.08
C PHE A 645 3.91 -16.21 -20.10
N PHE A 646 5.15 -15.80 -19.89
CA PHE A 646 5.52 -14.63 -19.09
C PHE A 646 6.47 -13.74 -19.91
N SER A 647 6.39 -12.43 -19.75
CA SER A 647 7.41 -11.50 -20.27
C SER A 647 7.75 -10.43 -19.24
N ALA A 648 9.05 -10.28 -18.96
CA ALA A 648 9.59 -9.25 -18.09
C ALA A 648 9.86 -7.98 -18.92
N VAL A 649 8.83 -7.12 -19.05
CA VAL A 649 8.97 -5.82 -19.71
C VAL A 649 9.80 -4.88 -18.85
N THR A 650 9.58 -4.91 -17.54
CA THR A 650 10.44 -4.25 -16.54
C THR A 650 10.74 -5.26 -15.42
N PRO A 651 11.98 -5.74 -15.26
CA PRO A 651 12.37 -6.53 -14.09
C PRO A 651 12.44 -5.63 -12.86
N ALA A 652 12.22 -6.18 -11.66
CA ALA A 652 12.38 -5.43 -10.42
C ALA A 652 13.86 -5.11 -10.16
N ALA A 653 14.14 -3.98 -9.50
CA ALA A 653 15.48 -3.62 -9.08
C ALA A 653 16.02 -4.56 -7.99
N VAL A 654 15.13 -5.07 -7.11
CA VAL A 654 15.45 -6.04 -6.05
C VAL A 654 14.39 -7.15 -6.03
N GLY A 655 14.84 -8.40 -6.04
CA GLY A 655 13.99 -9.59 -5.96
C GLY A 655 13.12 -9.81 -7.20
N GLY A 656 11.89 -10.27 -7.00
CA GLY A 656 10.89 -10.41 -8.05
C GLY A 656 11.12 -11.55 -9.03
N GLU A 657 12.01 -12.50 -8.69
CA GLU A 657 12.21 -13.74 -9.42
C GLU A 657 10.88 -14.48 -9.59
N THR A 658 10.72 -15.18 -10.72
CA THR A 658 9.64 -16.16 -10.90
C THR A 658 10.19 -17.52 -10.51
N PRO A 659 9.97 -18.01 -9.27
CA PRO A 659 10.30 -19.36 -8.92
C PRO A 659 9.49 -20.33 -9.79
N ILE A 660 10.13 -21.39 -10.24
CA ILE A 660 9.50 -22.52 -10.93
C ILE A 660 9.81 -23.83 -10.21
N GLY A 661 9.00 -24.86 -10.45
CA GLY A 661 9.25 -26.21 -9.91
C GLY A 661 8.58 -27.27 -10.77
N ASP A 662 9.35 -28.29 -11.14
CA ASP A 662 8.84 -29.44 -11.88
C ASP A 662 7.98 -30.33 -10.95
N VAL A 663 6.71 -30.52 -11.30
CA VAL A 663 5.76 -31.25 -10.46
C VAL A 663 5.82 -32.76 -10.63
N GLN A 664 6.58 -33.28 -11.61
CA GLN A 664 6.93 -34.70 -11.67
C GLN A 664 7.94 -35.05 -10.57
N ASN A 665 8.94 -34.18 -10.34
CA ASN A 665 9.85 -34.31 -9.21
C ASN A 665 9.09 -34.26 -7.87
N VAL A 666 8.14 -33.32 -7.73
CA VAL A 666 7.26 -33.26 -6.55
C VAL A 666 6.44 -34.54 -6.40
N PHE A 667 5.80 -35.01 -7.48
CA PHE A 667 5.06 -36.27 -7.47
C PHE A 667 5.95 -37.43 -6.99
N GLU A 668 7.18 -37.55 -7.47
CA GLU A 668 8.09 -38.61 -7.04
C GLU A 668 8.50 -38.51 -5.56
N TRP A 669 8.63 -37.31 -4.99
CA TRP A 669 9.05 -37.08 -3.61
C TRP A 669 7.93 -37.10 -2.56
N ILE A 670 6.66 -36.99 -2.96
CA ILE A 670 5.52 -37.19 -2.04
C ILE A 670 5.44 -38.68 -1.65
N ASP A 671 5.23 -38.96 -0.36
CA ASP A 671 5.18 -40.34 0.16
C ASP A 671 4.18 -41.21 -0.64
N PRO A 672 4.54 -42.43 -1.08
CA PRO A 672 3.65 -43.30 -1.83
C PRO A 672 2.30 -43.63 -1.15
N LYS A 673 2.18 -43.51 0.18
CA LYS A 673 0.91 -43.62 0.90
C LYS A 673 0.04 -42.39 0.66
N ILE A 674 0.61 -41.20 0.89
CA ILE A 674 -0.05 -39.89 0.66
C ILE A 674 -0.55 -39.83 -0.78
N ARG A 675 0.31 -40.19 -1.76
CA ARG A 675 -0.09 -40.27 -3.17
C ARG A 675 -1.27 -41.20 -3.43
N ARG A 676 -1.26 -42.43 -2.89
CA ARG A 676 -2.36 -43.40 -3.08
C ARG A 676 -3.67 -42.92 -2.47
N GLU A 677 -3.62 -42.22 -1.34
CA GLU A 677 -4.82 -41.68 -0.71
C GLU A 677 -5.42 -40.54 -1.54
N PHE A 678 -4.59 -39.61 -2.01
CA PHE A 678 -5.02 -38.56 -2.94
C PHE A 678 -5.38 -39.07 -4.35
N GLU A 679 -4.82 -40.19 -4.82
CA GLU A 679 -5.21 -40.86 -6.07
C GLU A 679 -6.58 -41.55 -5.94
N ALA A 680 -6.86 -42.15 -4.78
CA ALA A 680 -8.13 -42.84 -4.52
C ALA A 680 -9.28 -41.88 -4.17
N LYS A 681 -9.00 -40.80 -3.43
CA LYS A 681 -10.02 -39.85 -2.93
C LYS A 681 -10.15 -38.58 -3.78
N GLY A 682 -9.05 -38.08 -4.38
CA GLY A 682 -9.01 -36.72 -4.94
C GLY A 682 -8.95 -35.63 -3.86
N ILE A 683 -9.12 -34.37 -4.28
CA ILE A 683 -9.16 -33.19 -3.41
C ILE A 683 -10.52 -32.52 -3.56
N LEU A 684 -11.18 -32.26 -2.42
CA LEU A 684 -12.35 -31.40 -2.31
C LEU A 684 -11.88 -29.97 -2.04
N TYR A 685 -12.16 -29.04 -2.94
CA TYR A 685 -12.01 -27.61 -2.70
C TYR A 685 -13.31 -27.08 -2.12
N VAL A 686 -13.25 -26.45 -0.97
CA VAL A 686 -14.36 -25.69 -0.38
C VAL A 686 -13.98 -24.21 -0.42
N ARG A 687 -14.87 -23.38 -0.97
CA ARG A 687 -14.70 -21.92 -0.99
C ARG A 687 -15.98 -21.28 -0.49
N ASN A 688 -15.87 -20.44 0.53
CA ASN A 688 -16.94 -19.56 0.97
C ASN A 688 -16.76 -18.19 0.28
N TYR A 689 -17.85 -17.61 -0.20
CA TYR A 689 -17.95 -16.25 -0.71
C TYR A 689 -18.94 -15.52 0.18
N ASN A 690 -18.42 -14.59 0.96
CA ASN A 690 -19.12 -14.03 2.10
C ASN A 690 -18.67 -12.59 2.32
N ASN A 691 -19.61 -11.75 2.78
CA ASN A 691 -19.33 -10.38 3.22
C ASN A 691 -18.45 -10.48 4.49
N GLY A 692 -17.13 -10.53 4.30
CA GLY A 692 -16.19 -11.11 5.27
C GLY A 692 -14.80 -11.32 4.67
N LEU A 693 -14.12 -12.40 5.07
CA LEU A 693 -12.69 -12.68 4.79
C LEU A 693 -12.39 -13.16 3.36
N GLY A 694 -13.21 -12.76 2.38
CA GLY A 694 -13.07 -13.19 1.00
C GLY A 694 -13.83 -12.29 0.04
N LEU A 695 -13.61 -12.52 -1.25
CA LEU A 695 -14.40 -11.88 -2.31
C LEU A 695 -15.85 -12.36 -2.24
N THR A 696 -16.79 -11.44 -2.45
CA THR A 696 -18.21 -11.75 -2.56
C THR A 696 -18.50 -12.59 -3.82
N TRP A 697 -19.64 -13.27 -3.86
CA TRP A 697 -20.00 -14.03 -5.06
C TRP A 697 -20.27 -13.08 -6.24
N GLN A 698 -20.75 -11.87 -6.00
CA GLN A 698 -20.96 -10.86 -7.02
C GLN A 698 -19.64 -10.39 -7.66
N GLU A 699 -18.58 -10.18 -6.86
CA GLU A 699 -17.24 -9.81 -7.36
C GLU A 699 -16.57 -10.95 -8.14
N VAL A 700 -16.70 -12.18 -7.64
CA VAL A 700 -16.13 -13.37 -8.29
C VAL A 700 -16.87 -13.69 -9.58
N PHE A 701 -18.19 -13.87 -9.51
CA PHE A 701 -19.02 -14.28 -10.64
C PHE A 701 -19.45 -13.11 -11.55
N GLN A 702 -19.07 -11.86 -11.23
CA GLN A 702 -19.29 -10.67 -12.06
C GLN A 702 -20.73 -10.55 -12.55
N THR A 703 -21.68 -10.83 -11.66
CA THR A 703 -23.12 -10.85 -11.93
C THR A 703 -23.89 -10.58 -10.63
N GLN A 704 -25.11 -10.07 -10.74
CA GLN A 704 -26.03 -9.86 -9.61
C GLN A 704 -27.13 -10.93 -9.56
N GLU A 705 -27.09 -11.90 -10.47
CA GLU A 705 -28.15 -12.88 -10.70
C GLU A 705 -27.73 -14.27 -10.21
N HIS A 706 -28.31 -14.74 -9.10
CA HIS A 706 -28.06 -16.06 -8.53
C HIS A 706 -28.17 -17.17 -9.60
N ALA A 707 -29.19 -17.10 -10.46
CA ALA A 707 -29.44 -18.07 -11.53
C ALA A 707 -28.28 -18.21 -12.53
N GLU A 708 -27.44 -17.18 -12.72
CA GLU A 708 -26.24 -17.29 -13.54
C GLU A 708 -25.08 -17.98 -12.82
N VAL A 709 -24.96 -17.78 -11.51
CA VAL A 709 -23.97 -18.46 -10.66
C VAL A 709 -24.29 -19.95 -10.59
N GLU A 710 -25.55 -20.29 -10.33
CA GLU A 710 -26.01 -21.68 -10.30
C GLU A 710 -25.87 -22.37 -11.65
N ARG A 711 -26.13 -21.66 -12.76
CA ARG A 711 -25.90 -22.17 -14.12
C ARG A 711 -24.41 -22.48 -14.31
N TYR A 712 -23.52 -21.51 -14.07
CA TYR A 712 -22.07 -21.72 -14.16
C TYR A 712 -21.58 -22.89 -13.27
N CYS A 713 -22.13 -23.05 -12.07
CA CYS A 713 -21.73 -24.14 -11.17
C CYS A 713 -22.17 -25.52 -11.71
N ARG A 714 -23.42 -25.65 -12.20
CA ARG A 714 -23.90 -26.86 -12.88
C ARG A 714 -23.08 -27.19 -14.14
N ASP A 715 -22.74 -26.16 -14.91
CA ASP A 715 -22.00 -26.30 -16.17
C ASP A 715 -20.52 -26.73 -15.97
N ASN A 716 -20.02 -26.77 -14.73
CA ASN A 716 -18.61 -27.04 -14.41
C ASN A 716 -18.39 -28.12 -13.32
N ASP A 717 -19.37 -28.98 -13.03
CA ASP A 717 -19.30 -29.97 -11.93
C ASP A 717 -18.87 -29.31 -10.59
N ILE A 718 -19.60 -28.27 -10.18
CA ILE A 718 -19.42 -27.53 -8.91
C ILE A 718 -20.73 -27.61 -8.11
N GLU A 719 -20.67 -28.13 -6.89
CA GLU A 719 -21.76 -28.06 -5.92
C GLU A 719 -21.84 -26.66 -5.31
N PHE A 720 -23.05 -26.17 -5.04
CA PHE A 720 -23.26 -24.85 -4.45
C PHE A 720 -24.31 -24.89 -3.33
N GLU A 721 -24.12 -24.05 -2.32
CA GLU A 721 -24.93 -23.94 -1.11
C GLU A 721 -25.11 -22.44 -0.80
N TRP A 722 -26.33 -21.92 -0.94
CA TRP A 722 -26.66 -20.56 -0.50
C TRP A 722 -26.85 -20.56 1.03
N LYS A 723 -26.08 -19.69 1.71
CA LYS A 723 -26.05 -19.47 3.16
C LYS A 723 -26.79 -18.19 3.54
N GLU A 724 -27.13 -18.05 4.82
CA GLU A 724 -27.76 -16.83 5.35
C GLU A 724 -26.91 -15.57 5.12
N GLY A 725 -27.58 -14.43 4.88
CA GLY A 725 -26.94 -13.13 4.66
C GLY A 725 -26.33 -12.96 3.27
N ASP A 726 -26.94 -13.56 2.23
CA ASP A 726 -26.49 -13.56 0.84
C ASP A 726 -25.04 -14.07 0.67
N LYS A 727 -24.75 -15.18 1.35
CA LYS A 727 -23.45 -15.86 1.27
C LYS A 727 -23.59 -17.08 0.38
N LEU A 728 -22.51 -17.45 -0.30
CA LEU A 728 -22.42 -18.64 -1.13
C LEU A 728 -21.28 -19.52 -0.64
N ARG A 729 -21.47 -20.84 -0.60
CA ARG A 729 -20.37 -21.80 -0.51
C ARG A 729 -20.39 -22.66 -1.77
N THR A 730 -19.24 -22.83 -2.41
CA THR A 730 -19.06 -23.86 -3.45
C THR A 730 -18.17 -24.99 -2.95
N ARG A 731 -18.45 -26.20 -3.42
CA ARG A 731 -17.59 -27.38 -3.28
C ARG A 731 -17.32 -27.99 -4.65
N GLN A 732 -16.09 -28.38 -4.92
CA GLN A 732 -15.75 -29.10 -6.14
C GLN A 732 -14.68 -30.15 -5.86
N CYS A 733 -14.90 -31.39 -6.28
CA CYS A 733 -13.88 -32.44 -6.24
C CYS A 733 -13.09 -32.45 -7.55
N ARG A 734 -11.76 -32.50 -7.48
CA ARG A 734 -10.85 -32.67 -8.64
C ARG A 734 -9.75 -33.69 -8.30
N PRO A 735 -9.19 -34.41 -9.29
CA PRO A 735 -8.10 -35.34 -9.04
C PRO A 735 -6.80 -34.60 -8.67
N ALA A 736 -6.14 -35.04 -7.60
CA ALA A 736 -4.83 -34.51 -7.17
C ALA A 736 -3.70 -34.87 -8.14
N ILE A 737 -3.86 -36.02 -8.81
CA ILE A 737 -2.90 -36.62 -9.71
C ILE A 737 -3.57 -36.74 -11.07
N ARG A 738 -2.98 -36.11 -12.09
CA ARG A 738 -3.43 -36.18 -13.48
C ARG A 738 -2.33 -36.78 -14.35
N LYS A 739 -2.70 -37.39 -15.48
CA LYS A 739 -1.73 -37.80 -16.49
C LYS A 739 -1.49 -36.66 -17.46
N HIS A 740 -0.22 -36.42 -17.82
CA HIS A 740 0.12 -35.45 -18.84
C HIS A 740 -0.46 -35.88 -20.18
N HIS A 741 -1.17 -34.97 -20.84
CA HIS A 741 -1.97 -35.30 -22.02
C HIS A 741 -1.16 -35.74 -23.25
N MET A 742 0.12 -35.33 -23.36
CA MET A 742 1.03 -35.79 -24.44
C MET A 742 1.89 -36.99 -24.04
N THR A 743 2.43 -37.03 -22.81
CA THR A 743 3.45 -38.03 -22.40
C THR A 743 2.94 -39.14 -21.50
N GLY A 744 1.71 -39.03 -20.96
CA GLY A 744 1.10 -40.05 -20.09
C GLY A 744 1.68 -40.13 -18.67
N GLU A 745 2.73 -39.35 -18.37
CA GLU A 745 3.38 -39.25 -17.06
C GLU A 745 2.39 -38.79 -15.99
N SER A 746 2.50 -39.31 -14.77
CA SER A 746 1.66 -38.88 -13.64
C SER A 746 2.24 -37.64 -12.99
N LEU A 747 1.44 -36.59 -12.85
CA LEU A 747 1.81 -35.26 -12.35
C LEU A 747 0.99 -34.94 -11.09
N TRP A 748 1.62 -34.26 -10.13
CA TRP A 748 0.98 -33.78 -8.91
C TRP A 748 0.59 -32.30 -9.05
N PHE A 749 -0.66 -31.94 -8.80
CA PHE A 749 -1.12 -30.54 -8.91
C PHE A 749 -1.26 -29.92 -7.50
N ASN A 750 -0.60 -28.77 -7.25
CA ASN A 750 -0.36 -28.29 -5.87
C ASN A 750 -1.59 -27.81 -5.08
N HIS A 751 -2.79 -27.89 -5.64
CA HIS A 751 -3.91 -27.14 -5.09
C HIS A 751 -4.41 -27.65 -3.73
N ALA A 752 -4.05 -28.87 -3.30
CA ALA A 752 -4.19 -29.26 -1.89
C ALA A 752 -3.49 -28.26 -0.96
N ALA A 753 -2.15 -28.16 -1.02
CA ALA A 753 -1.37 -27.29 -0.15
C ALA A 753 -1.42 -25.80 -0.52
N PHE A 754 -1.86 -25.44 -1.73
CA PHE A 754 -2.07 -24.02 -2.08
C PHE A 754 -3.25 -23.40 -1.30
N PHE A 755 -4.33 -24.18 -1.10
CA PHE A 755 -5.58 -23.74 -0.47
C PHE A 755 -5.86 -24.35 0.92
N HIS A 756 -5.01 -25.23 1.48
CA HIS A 756 -5.23 -25.74 2.84
C HIS A 756 -4.89 -24.67 3.90
N VAL A 757 -5.73 -24.55 4.93
CA VAL A 757 -5.51 -23.61 6.04
C VAL A 757 -4.15 -23.83 6.73
N SER A 758 -3.74 -25.10 6.87
CA SER A 758 -2.44 -25.50 7.45
C SER A 758 -1.20 -25.11 6.63
N ALA A 759 -1.36 -24.57 5.43
CA ALA A 759 -0.27 -24.03 4.63
C ALA A 759 0.01 -22.53 4.90
N LEU A 760 -0.87 -21.84 5.64
CA LEU A 760 -0.64 -20.48 6.10
C LEU A 760 0.40 -20.46 7.23
N GLU A 761 1.02 -19.30 7.46
CA GLU A 761 1.89 -19.13 8.62
C GLU A 761 1.12 -19.40 9.92
N PRO A 762 1.73 -20.01 10.97
CA PRO A 762 1.00 -20.55 12.12
C PRO A 762 0.06 -19.54 12.78
N ALA A 763 0.49 -18.29 12.99
CA ALA A 763 -0.34 -17.24 13.58
C ALA A 763 -1.59 -16.92 12.73
N MET A 764 -1.46 -16.89 11.40
CA MET A 764 -2.58 -16.64 10.48
C MET A 764 -3.52 -17.84 10.39
N ARG A 765 -2.98 -19.07 10.37
CA ARG A 765 -3.75 -20.32 10.44
C ARG A 765 -4.59 -20.38 11.71
N ASP A 766 -3.96 -20.17 12.86
CA ASP A 766 -4.58 -20.33 14.17
C ASP A 766 -5.62 -19.23 14.41
N MET A 767 -5.37 -18.00 13.93
CA MET A 767 -6.35 -16.90 13.88
C MET A 767 -7.58 -17.25 13.01
N PHE A 768 -7.41 -17.72 11.77
CA PHE A 768 -8.56 -18.06 10.92
C PHE A 768 -9.40 -19.20 11.51
N LEU A 769 -8.75 -20.20 12.12
CA LEU A 769 -9.44 -21.29 12.80
C LEU A 769 -10.17 -20.83 14.08
N SER A 770 -9.64 -19.84 14.82
CA SER A 770 -10.31 -19.31 16.02
C SER A 770 -11.47 -18.35 15.74
N GLU A 771 -11.40 -17.54 14.68
CA GLU A 771 -12.42 -16.52 14.39
C GLU A 771 -13.60 -17.02 13.54
N LEU A 772 -13.33 -17.90 12.57
CA LEU A 772 -14.38 -18.40 11.66
C LEU A 772 -14.87 -19.80 11.99
N GLY A 773 -14.03 -20.59 12.65
CA GLY A 773 -14.14 -22.04 12.58
C GLY A 773 -13.86 -22.58 11.17
N GLU A 774 -13.65 -23.88 11.08
CA GLU A 774 -13.26 -24.56 9.85
C GLU A 774 -14.31 -24.47 8.71
N ASP A 775 -15.59 -24.34 9.07
CA ASP A 775 -16.72 -24.28 8.13
C ASP A 775 -16.77 -22.96 7.31
N ASP A 776 -16.43 -21.82 7.90
CA ASP A 776 -16.58 -20.48 7.29
C ASP A 776 -15.26 -19.88 6.76
N LEU A 777 -14.16 -20.64 6.84
CA LEU A 777 -12.89 -20.32 6.16
C LEU A 777 -13.10 -19.88 4.70
N PRO A 778 -12.45 -18.81 4.21
CA PRO A 778 -12.67 -18.31 2.84
C PRO A 778 -12.39 -19.38 1.79
N TYR A 779 -11.37 -20.21 2.04
CA TYR A 779 -11.08 -21.43 1.31
C TYR A 779 -10.42 -22.44 2.26
N ASN A 780 -10.71 -23.72 2.06
CA ASN A 780 -9.94 -24.84 2.63
C ASN A 780 -9.98 -26.03 1.66
N THR A 781 -9.13 -27.03 1.89
CA THR A 781 -9.15 -28.29 1.13
C THR A 781 -9.32 -29.50 2.05
N TYR A 782 -10.01 -30.51 1.53
CA TYR A 782 -10.22 -31.80 2.18
C TYR A 782 -9.91 -32.90 1.17
N PHE A 783 -9.88 -34.15 1.59
CA PHE A 783 -9.95 -35.25 0.64
C PHE A 783 -11.33 -35.24 -0.08
N GLY A 784 -11.40 -35.80 -1.28
CA GLY A 784 -12.63 -35.81 -2.10
C GLY A 784 -13.82 -36.59 -1.51
N ASP A 785 -13.62 -37.34 -0.42
CA ASP A 785 -14.65 -37.98 0.39
C ASP A 785 -15.12 -37.11 1.58
N GLY A 786 -14.56 -35.91 1.75
CA GLY A 786 -14.84 -34.97 2.84
C GLY A 786 -13.98 -35.17 4.09
N ALA A 787 -13.01 -36.10 4.10
CA ALA A 787 -12.12 -36.29 5.23
C ALA A 787 -11.04 -35.19 5.35
N GLU A 788 -10.69 -34.83 6.58
CA GLU A 788 -9.60 -33.89 6.92
C GLU A 788 -8.25 -34.32 6.29
N ILE A 789 -7.46 -33.35 5.81
CA ILE A 789 -6.06 -33.58 5.42
C ILE A 789 -5.17 -33.08 6.58
N PHE A 790 -4.61 -34.02 7.36
CA PHE A 790 -3.81 -33.66 8.53
C PHE A 790 -2.63 -32.71 8.20
N PRO A 791 -2.30 -31.74 9.08
CA PRO A 791 -1.27 -30.72 8.82
C PRO A 791 0.10 -31.26 8.39
N GLU A 792 0.51 -32.43 8.86
CA GLU A 792 1.78 -33.08 8.50
C GLU A 792 1.83 -33.48 7.02
N VAL A 793 0.68 -33.84 6.43
CA VAL A 793 0.55 -34.17 5.01
C VAL A 793 0.79 -32.92 4.16
N ILE A 794 0.22 -31.79 4.57
CA ILE A 794 0.43 -30.48 3.94
C ILE A 794 1.90 -30.04 4.09
N ALA A 795 2.48 -30.16 5.28
CA ALA A 795 3.89 -29.86 5.52
C ALA A 795 4.85 -30.72 4.66
N HIS A 796 4.53 -32.00 4.43
CA HIS A 796 5.28 -32.86 3.52
C HIS A 796 5.20 -32.39 2.05
N ILE A 797 4.01 -32.03 1.58
CA ILE A 797 3.80 -31.50 0.22
C ILE A 797 4.56 -30.17 0.04
N LEU A 798 4.46 -29.25 1.00
CA LEU A 798 5.20 -27.98 0.99
C LEU A 798 6.72 -28.21 1.01
N THR A 799 7.21 -29.21 1.75
CA THR A 799 8.63 -29.59 1.74
C THR A 799 9.08 -30.10 0.37
N CYS A 800 8.25 -30.88 -0.33
CA CYS A 800 8.53 -31.32 -1.70
C CYS A 800 8.59 -30.14 -2.68
N TYR A 801 7.68 -29.16 -2.58
CA TYR A 801 7.73 -27.94 -3.40
C TYR A 801 8.92 -27.04 -3.05
N LYS A 802 9.29 -26.90 -1.77
CA LYS A 802 10.49 -26.17 -1.33
C LYS A 802 11.78 -26.78 -1.91
N ARG A 803 11.82 -28.11 -2.07
CA ARG A 803 12.90 -28.84 -2.75
C ARG A 803 12.88 -28.70 -4.27
N ALA A 804 11.69 -28.56 -4.88
CA ALA A 804 11.53 -28.43 -6.33
C ALA A 804 11.81 -27.00 -6.85
N LYS A 805 11.73 -26.00 -5.96
CA LYS A 805 11.93 -24.58 -6.26
C LYS A 805 13.30 -24.30 -6.91
N VAL A 806 13.27 -23.87 -8.16
CA VAL A 806 14.37 -23.19 -8.85
C VAL A 806 14.00 -21.71 -8.94
N MET A 807 14.96 -20.82 -8.74
CA MET A 807 14.79 -19.37 -8.85
C MET A 807 15.83 -18.81 -9.81
N PHE A 808 15.48 -17.76 -10.55
CA PHE A 808 16.39 -17.03 -11.41
C PHE A 808 15.95 -15.56 -11.53
N PRO A 809 16.89 -14.61 -11.63
CA PRO A 809 16.57 -13.21 -11.89
C PRO A 809 16.13 -13.03 -13.35
N TRP A 810 15.17 -12.13 -13.55
CA TRP A 810 14.73 -11.68 -14.86
C TRP A 810 15.72 -10.66 -15.44
N GLU A 811 16.01 -10.77 -16.74
CA GLU A 811 16.61 -9.70 -17.54
C GLU A 811 15.51 -8.94 -18.30
N GLU A 812 15.76 -7.67 -18.66
CA GLU A 812 14.78 -6.88 -19.43
C GLU A 812 14.55 -7.50 -20.81
N GLY A 813 13.27 -7.74 -21.14
CA GLY A 813 12.89 -8.37 -22.39
C GLY A 813 12.99 -9.89 -22.41
N ASP A 814 13.26 -10.54 -21.27
CA ASP A 814 13.08 -11.98 -21.14
C ASP A 814 11.62 -12.37 -21.45
N VAL A 815 11.45 -13.49 -22.16
CA VAL A 815 10.16 -14.14 -22.35
C VAL A 815 10.28 -15.60 -21.94
N ALA A 816 9.42 -16.08 -21.04
CA ALA A 816 9.39 -17.48 -20.63
C ALA A 816 8.13 -18.19 -21.15
N LEU A 817 8.27 -19.48 -21.44
CA LEU A 817 7.21 -20.38 -21.92
C LEU A 817 7.31 -21.70 -21.16
N TYR A 818 6.24 -22.07 -20.46
CA TYR A 818 6.17 -23.29 -19.65
C TYR A 818 5.03 -24.21 -20.08
N ASP A 819 5.30 -25.52 -20.01
CA ASP A 819 4.31 -26.59 -19.89
C ASP A 819 3.59 -26.40 -18.53
N ASN A 820 2.40 -25.79 -18.55
CA ASN A 820 1.66 -25.43 -17.34
C ASN A 820 1.17 -26.66 -16.55
N MET A 821 1.12 -27.85 -17.17
CA MET A 821 0.84 -29.09 -16.44
C MET A 821 2.07 -29.55 -15.66
N ARG A 822 3.27 -29.48 -16.23
CA ARG A 822 4.50 -29.96 -15.57
C ARG A 822 5.21 -28.92 -14.69
N ILE A 823 5.07 -27.63 -14.98
CA ILE A 823 5.82 -26.56 -14.31
C ILE A 823 4.87 -25.72 -13.45
N ALA A 824 4.97 -25.93 -12.13
CA ALA A 824 4.43 -24.98 -11.19
C ALA A 824 5.30 -23.72 -11.17
N HIS A 825 4.68 -22.56 -10.99
CA HIS A 825 5.34 -21.25 -10.99
C HIS A 825 4.79 -20.34 -9.88
N GLY A 826 5.49 -19.25 -9.58
CA GLY A 826 5.09 -18.30 -8.56
C GLY A 826 5.81 -16.96 -8.72
N ARG A 827 5.97 -16.22 -7.63
CA ARG A 827 6.69 -14.94 -7.58
C ARG A 827 7.41 -14.80 -6.24
N GLN A 828 8.60 -14.23 -6.21
CA GLN A 828 9.21 -13.75 -4.97
C GLN A 828 8.68 -12.36 -4.57
N PRO A 829 8.93 -11.95 -3.31
CA PRO A 829 8.87 -10.55 -2.92
C PRO A 829 9.74 -9.68 -3.84
N PHE A 830 9.39 -8.41 -4.01
CA PHE A 830 10.18 -7.47 -4.80
C PHE A 830 10.00 -6.01 -4.35
N GLN A 831 10.92 -5.15 -4.79
CA GLN A 831 10.87 -3.71 -4.58
C GLN A 831 11.07 -2.96 -5.91
N GLY A 832 10.45 -1.78 -6.02
CA GLY A 832 10.51 -0.92 -7.20
C GLY A 832 9.59 -1.36 -8.35
N GLU A 833 9.72 -0.71 -9.51
CA GLU A 833 8.88 -1.01 -10.67
C GLU A 833 9.10 -2.43 -11.20
N ARG A 834 8.01 -3.14 -11.49
CA ARG A 834 8.06 -4.50 -12.06
C ARG A 834 6.83 -4.74 -12.95
N LEU A 835 7.05 -4.85 -14.25
CA LEU A 835 6.00 -5.13 -15.23
C LEU A 835 6.21 -6.53 -15.82
N THR A 836 5.33 -7.46 -15.45
CA THR A 836 5.28 -8.82 -16.04
C THR A 836 3.95 -9.06 -16.73
N LEU A 837 4.00 -9.25 -18.04
CA LEU A 837 2.85 -9.66 -18.84
C LEU A 837 2.62 -11.16 -18.72
N VAL A 838 1.36 -11.60 -18.74
CA VAL A 838 0.97 -13.01 -18.69
C VAL A 838 0.00 -13.33 -19.84
N ALA A 839 0.21 -14.48 -20.50
CA ALA A 839 -0.70 -15.03 -21.50
C ALA A 839 -0.84 -16.56 -21.36
N MET A 840 -1.95 -17.11 -21.83
CA MET A 840 -2.32 -18.52 -21.68
C MET A 840 -2.93 -19.06 -22.97
N ALA A 841 -2.51 -20.24 -23.41
CA ALA A 841 -2.96 -20.81 -24.68
C ALA A 841 -3.21 -22.33 -24.63
N GLU A 842 -3.94 -22.78 -25.66
CA GLU A 842 -4.22 -24.19 -25.96
C GLU A 842 -4.94 -24.90 -24.81
N ILE A 843 -6.24 -24.65 -24.71
CA ILE A 843 -7.05 -25.19 -23.60
C ILE A 843 -7.26 -26.70 -23.76
N HIS A 844 -6.94 -27.46 -22.72
CA HIS A 844 -7.35 -28.85 -22.56
C HIS A 844 -8.65 -28.90 -21.77
N ARG A 845 -9.59 -29.79 -22.15
CA ARG A 845 -10.82 -30.09 -21.39
C ARG A 845 -10.85 -31.58 -21.08
N ASP A 846 -11.32 -31.96 -19.90
CA ASP A 846 -11.47 -33.37 -19.53
C ASP A 846 -12.45 -34.09 -20.45
N SER A 847 -12.14 -35.34 -20.81
CA SER A 847 -12.85 -36.10 -21.85
C SER A 847 -14.28 -36.54 -21.49
N LYS A 848 -14.85 -36.07 -20.37
CA LYS A 848 -16.26 -36.25 -20.02
C LYS A 848 -17.19 -35.31 -20.82
N ASP A 849 -16.71 -34.12 -21.21
CA ASP A 849 -17.52 -33.04 -21.79
C ASP A 849 -18.10 -33.33 -23.18
N LEU A 850 -17.56 -34.33 -23.90
CA LEU A 850 -18.02 -34.74 -25.24
C LEU A 850 -19.42 -35.42 -25.26
N ARG A 851 -20.26 -35.14 -24.26
CA ARG A 851 -21.64 -35.64 -24.13
C ARG A 851 -22.72 -34.57 -23.96
N GLN A 852 -22.37 -33.28 -23.92
CA GLN A 852 -23.35 -32.18 -23.83
C GLN A 852 -23.23 -31.14 -24.95
N THR A 853 -22.74 -31.55 -26.13
CA THR A 853 -22.90 -30.79 -27.39
C THR A 853 -23.65 -31.65 -28.42
N GLY A 854 -24.98 -31.65 -28.34
CA GLY A 854 -25.91 -32.34 -29.24
C GLY A 854 -27.28 -31.67 -29.23
#